data_AF-A0A1G9E5H0-F1
#
_entry.id   AF-A0A1G9E5H0-F1
#
_cell.length_a   1.000
_cell.length_b   1.000
_cell.length_c   1.000
_cell.angle_alpha   90.00
_cell.angle_beta   90.00
_cell.angle_gamma   90.00
#
_symmetry.space_group_name_H-M   'P 1'
#
loop_
_entity.id
_entity.type
_entity.pdbx_description
1 polymer ?
#
loop_
_entity_poly.entity_id
_entity_poly.type
_entity_poly.pdbx_seq_one_letter_code
_entity_poly.pdbx_strand_id
1 'polypeptide(L)'
;MPRSRLIIPIVTCFLLAMAIGWAWVKRDTLATLIARGLVSEVEIERIQGFKVSPGQVRMTQLSVTLPSGTPVELRGVVISRPLDLVLRKQEGRTRVAIEAARLGDRPAPTTPDRPAPDIILSDLLQAVRFLPPRIEIAELVDIRSGGLPVRIKLQWDRPADTASIMVQGVGFELRGEASLPDISAATQRPVRLDLRLADGEGEDAFNLSATLRPGFTATTTGASPGHWGAALRMTGDVERLANTITLLPLPGAISSPVMRAGQNGNKTQSTGTFQLNVTGRIPDNLSHTEYYESLAARVESDELSLSLARLPGKLPLRITLATDGPVEFNLDSLHPLRVAAATGSANVLITRLQTSDQELFSGEIQARGGGKDSEITASGTLSLDTAALLLEDPGTALTALRALTGRGITDIGGRVELRGSATLPSLGRLGSDRLMTGLSLEILPGSRPEATLVKKENSPPALASVLDALGPGEARLQATFTKPLIIRARQWPGPLEVEASGLKLNLADRKGTQRLSSTLESLSCQLQQETACLVTVSARAPSIVLDKNASAADNQLVFAGSIATSNGEYRLASERFQASTEALTKNGLKAKGIRLESSGLSCSAPGKLHCEGDFNVTVISFSAPGLSGGGSAAMQGFELRREGGQTLASGGYATDDWTTRINDKYMIITEAQGDFTFRDLVLRGQSQVKAGHVTGESNWTHDFGKARGSAEISVAKAGFSQMKPLSDVISGLPVELVSGTLRGKGTFSWPARNSDRLQAQLRDVAAIYENTFAVGITGEAVLQRKGDSWYTPKPQAFSAKRVDVGVPVENIRFLLSVEQSGDVIFAGLDAELLGGSVHSDALTWNLAGEERRSQLSFSGLSLRALSDQMEAGNFNASGAIDMTIPLITDEEGVTVKSGKVTARPPGGRLRYYGAFSPEMLAGNPQLKMLAGALEDYSYRTLSGTLEYPPSGDMQMQLKLVGRSASLDQKRDLVINLNLENNIPAMLQSLQASRDLADALEKQLGNQ
;
A
#
# COMPACT_ATOMS: atom_id res chain seq x y z
N MET A 1 -92.52 68.84 -67.77
CA MET A 1 -93.75 69.15 -67.00
C MET A 1 -94.81 68.13 -67.38
N PRO A 2 -95.75 67.71 -66.51
CA PRO A 2 -95.68 67.24 -65.10
C PRO A 2 -96.24 65.79 -65.02
N ARG A 3 -96.32 65.01 -63.92
CA ARG A 3 -95.83 64.98 -62.53
C ARG A 3 -96.12 63.55 -62.03
N SER A 4 -95.08 62.79 -61.68
CA SER A 4 -95.14 61.46 -61.07
C SER A 4 -94.44 61.50 -59.71
N ARG A 5 -95.20 61.64 -58.61
CA ARG A 5 -94.67 61.52 -57.23
C ARG A 5 -95.77 61.07 -56.27
N LEU A 6 -95.99 59.76 -56.19
CA LEU A 6 -96.65 59.13 -55.02
C LEU A 6 -96.48 57.59 -54.93
N ILE A 7 -95.85 56.91 -55.90
CA ILE A 7 -95.77 55.43 -55.92
C ILE A 7 -94.45 54.86 -55.34
N ILE A 8 -93.36 55.62 -55.26
CA ILE A 8 -92.04 55.08 -54.85
C ILE A 8 -91.90 54.73 -53.34
N PRO A 9 -92.44 55.49 -52.36
CA PRO A 9 -92.25 55.13 -50.95
C PRO A 9 -93.13 53.95 -50.51
N ILE A 10 -94.29 53.74 -51.14
CA ILE A 10 -95.16 52.59 -50.84
C ILE A 10 -94.55 51.31 -51.43
N VAL A 11 -94.03 51.34 -52.66
CA VAL A 11 -93.35 50.19 -53.26
C VAL A 11 -92.05 49.84 -52.53
N THR A 12 -91.33 50.83 -52.00
CA THR A 12 -90.10 50.56 -51.21
C THR A 12 -90.41 49.99 -49.82
N CYS A 13 -91.46 50.47 -49.14
CA CYS A 13 -91.93 49.85 -47.88
C CYS A 13 -92.55 48.48 -48.11
N PHE A 14 -93.23 48.24 -49.25
CA PHE A 14 -93.78 46.93 -49.60
C PHE A 14 -92.68 45.95 -50.02
N LEU A 15 -91.62 46.40 -50.70
CA LEU A 15 -90.45 45.58 -51.02
C LEU A 15 -89.57 45.32 -49.79
N LEU A 16 -89.47 46.26 -48.84
CA LEU A 16 -88.81 46.00 -47.55
C LEU A 16 -89.65 45.07 -46.67
N ALA A 17 -90.98 45.24 -46.62
CA ALA A 17 -91.87 44.35 -45.87
C ALA A 17 -91.96 42.97 -46.52
N MET A 18 -91.91 42.88 -47.85
CA MET A 18 -91.76 41.61 -48.56
C MET A 18 -90.37 41.01 -48.33
N ALA A 19 -89.27 41.78 -48.36
CA ALA A 19 -87.93 41.24 -48.09
C ALA A 19 -87.76 40.79 -46.61
N ILE A 20 -88.36 41.52 -45.66
CA ILE A 20 -88.41 41.14 -44.24
C ILE A 20 -89.33 39.93 -44.04
N GLY A 21 -90.47 39.87 -44.75
CA GLY A 21 -91.38 38.72 -44.75
C GLY A 21 -90.77 37.47 -45.42
N TRP A 22 -90.01 37.64 -46.51
CA TRP A 22 -89.30 36.57 -47.20
C TRP A 22 -88.11 36.06 -46.38
N ALA A 23 -87.41 36.95 -45.68
CA ALA A 23 -86.38 36.58 -44.71
C ALA A 23 -86.97 35.88 -43.46
N TRP A 24 -88.24 36.12 -43.12
CA TRP A 24 -88.94 35.42 -42.04
C TRP A 24 -89.46 34.04 -42.46
N VAL A 25 -89.96 33.91 -43.70
CA VAL A 25 -90.46 32.65 -44.29
C VAL A 25 -89.32 31.69 -44.68
N LYS A 26 -88.11 32.21 -44.98
CA LYS A 26 -86.89 31.41 -45.21
C LYS A 26 -85.84 31.60 -44.11
N ARG A 27 -86.29 31.71 -42.85
CA ARG A 27 -85.42 31.82 -41.67
C ARG A 27 -84.34 30.73 -41.64
N ASP A 28 -84.69 29.50 -42.02
CA ASP A 28 -83.74 28.37 -42.04
C ASP A 28 -82.67 28.55 -43.11
N THR A 29 -83.03 29.01 -44.32
CA THR A 29 -82.06 29.22 -45.41
C THR A 29 -81.09 30.38 -45.12
N LEU A 30 -81.58 31.45 -44.50
CA LEU A 30 -80.77 32.59 -44.06
C LEU A 30 -79.85 32.20 -42.89
N ALA A 31 -80.34 31.37 -41.96
CA ALA A 31 -79.55 30.81 -40.87
C ALA A 31 -78.42 29.90 -41.39
N THR A 32 -78.69 29.04 -42.38
CA THR A 32 -77.65 28.20 -43.00
C THR A 32 -76.63 29.02 -43.79
N LEU A 33 -77.05 30.09 -44.49
CA LEU A 33 -76.15 30.99 -45.23
C LEU A 33 -75.22 31.79 -44.31
N ILE A 34 -75.76 32.34 -43.21
CA ILE A 34 -74.97 33.07 -42.20
C ILE A 34 -74.05 32.09 -41.43
N ALA A 35 -74.53 30.89 -41.11
CA ALA A 35 -73.72 29.87 -40.44
C ALA A 35 -72.62 29.27 -41.35
N ARG A 36 -72.88 29.10 -42.67
CA ARG A 36 -71.82 28.76 -43.65
C ARG A 36 -70.82 29.91 -43.86
N GLY A 37 -71.27 31.16 -43.72
CA GLY A 37 -70.40 32.33 -43.75
C GLY A 37 -69.50 32.47 -42.51
N LEU A 38 -69.84 31.78 -41.40
CA LEU A 38 -69.07 31.74 -40.16
C LEU A 38 -67.91 30.74 -40.22
N VAL A 39 -68.11 29.57 -40.85
CA VAL A 39 -67.09 28.52 -40.95
C VAL A 39 -67.28 27.75 -42.28
N SER A 40 -66.29 27.79 -43.16
CA SER A 40 -66.43 27.30 -44.55
C SER A 40 -66.32 25.79 -44.74
N GLU A 41 -65.90 25.03 -43.71
CA GLU A 41 -65.63 23.59 -43.82
C GLU A 41 -66.23 22.74 -42.68
N VAL A 42 -67.21 23.28 -41.95
CA VAL A 42 -67.79 22.60 -40.79
C VAL A 42 -69.23 22.20 -41.07
N GLU A 43 -69.56 20.94 -40.79
CA GLU A 43 -70.92 20.43 -41.03
C GLU A 43 -71.84 20.91 -39.90
N ILE A 44 -72.86 21.70 -40.25
CA ILE A 44 -73.80 22.24 -39.26
C ILE A 44 -74.84 21.17 -38.94
N GLU A 45 -74.75 20.56 -37.76
CA GLU A 45 -75.70 19.53 -37.33
C GLU A 45 -77.02 20.10 -36.84
N ARG A 46 -76.99 21.22 -36.10
CA ARG A 46 -78.20 21.78 -35.49
C ARG A 46 -78.09 23.26 -35.16
N ILE A 47 -79.13 24.03 -35.46
CA ILE A 47 -79.27 25.43 -35.03
C ILE A 47 -80.53 25.56 -34.17
N GLN A 48 -80.43 26.16 -32.97
CA GLN A 48 -81.57 26.43 -32.09
C GLN A 48 -81.64 27.90 -31.67
N GLY A 49 -82.87 28.42 -31.52
CA GLY A 49 -83.14 29.77 -31.00
C GLY A 49 -82.64 30.93 -31.88
N PHE A 50 -82.51 30.72 -33.19
CA PHE A 50 -82.04 31.72 -34.16
C PHE A 50 -82.96 32.96 -34.22
N LYS A 51 -82.63 34.07 -33.55
CA LYS A 51 -83.39 35.34 -33.58
C LYS A 51 -82.63 36.39 -34.39
N VAL A 52 -83.28 36.95 -35.40
CA VAL A 52 -82.76 38.08 -36.18
C VAL A 52 -83.32 39.37 -35.60
N SER A 53 -82.44 40.30 -35.21
CA SER A 53 -82.79 41.65 -34.79
C SER A 53 -82.06 42.68 -35.67
N PRO A 54 -82.50 43.95 -35.75
CA PRO A 54 -81.79 44.97 -36.51
C PRO A 54 -80.31 45.05 -36.11
N GLY A 55 -79.41 44.73 -37.05
CA GLY A 55 -77.96 44.77 -36.83
C GLY A 55 -77.34 43.61 -36.04
N GLN A 56 -78.09 42.58 -35.62
CA GLN A 56 -77.54 41.41 -34.91
C GLN A 56 -78.34 40.13 -35.16
N VAL A 57 -77.67 38.98 -35.21
CA VAL A 57 -78.28 37.64 -35.19
C VAL A 57 -77.86 36.94 -33.91
N ARG A 58 -78.81 36.36 -33.19
CA ARG A 58 -78.55 35.59 -31.97
C ARG A 58 -78.99 34.14 -32.17
N MET A 59 -78.24 33.19 -31.67
CA MET A 59 -78.59 31.77 -31.64
C MET A 59 -78.40 31.29 -30.21
N THR A 60 -79.39 30.59 -29.66
CA THR A 60 -79.22 30.01 -28.31
C THR A 60 -78.27 28.83 -28.35
N GLN A 61 -78.25 28.07 -29.44
CA GLN A 61 -77.35 26.94 -29.64
C GLN A 61 -77.04 26.73 -31.14
N LEU A 62 -75.81 26.36 -31.46
CA LEU A 62 -75.30 26.03 -32.78
C LEU A 62 -74.35 24.83 -32.64
N SER A 63 -74.82 23.64 -33.02
CA SER A 63 -74.03 22.41 -33.05
C SER A 63 -73.40 22.22 -34.43
N VAL A 64 -72.09 22.04 -34.46
CA VAL A 64 -71.28 21.94 -35.68
C VAL A 64 -70.23 20.84 -35.50
N THR A 65 -69.92 20.08 -36.54
CA THR A 65 -68.90 19.02 -36.49
C THR A 65 -67.66 19.45 -37.24
N LEU A 66 -66.56 19.55 -36.50
CA LEU A 66 -65.26 19.96 -37.03
C LEU A 66 -64.75 18.97 -38.08
N PRO A 67 -63.83 19.37 -38.98
CA PRO A 67 -63.21 18.47 -39.97
C PRO A 67 -62.53 17.24 -39.34
N SER A 68 -62.15 17.34 -38.06
CA SER A 68 -61.60 16.25 -37.26
C SER A 68 -62.61 15.17 -36.85
N GLY A 69 -63.91 15.36 -37.16
CA GLY A 69 -65.02 14.50 -36.75
C GLY A 69 -65.52 14.77 -35.32
N THR A 70 -65.03 15.82 -34.66
CA THR A 70 -65.44 16.17 -33.29
C THR A 70 -66.68 17.08 -33.32
N PRO A 71 -67.81 16.67 -32.69
CA PRO A 71 -68.97 17.54 -32.57
C PRO A 71 -68.71 18.66 -31.55
N VAL A 72 -69.12 19.88 -31.89
CA VAL A 72 -68.96 21.10 -31.09
C VAL A 72 -70.30 21.80 -30.97
N GLU A 73 -70.77 21.96 -29.75
CA GLU A 73 -72.00 22.66 -29.40
C GLU A 73 -71.68 24.08 -28.91
N LEU A 74 -71.90 25.08 -29.75
CA LEU A 74 -71.80 26.50 -29.40
C LEU A 74 -73.13 26.96 -28.80
N ARG A 75 -73.12 27.77 -27.74
CA ARG A 75 -74.28 28.32 -27.03
C ARG A 75 -74.15 29.84 -26.93
N GLY A 76 -75.29 30.52 -27.01
CA GLY A 76 -75.36 31.99 -26.93
C GLY A 76 -74.52 32.69 -28.00
N VAL A 77 -74.61 32.24 -29.26
CA VAL A 77 -73.88 32.83 -30.39
C VAL A 77 -74.56 34.15 -30.80
N VAL A 78 -73.83 35.25 -30.76
CA VAL A 78 -74.28 36.58 -31.17
C VAL A 78 -73.37 37.10 -32.28
N ILE A 79 -73.95 37.35 -33.45
CA ILE A 79 -73.26 37.88 -34.62
C ILE A 79 -73.75 39.30 -34.84
N SER A 80 -72.91 40.30 -34.64
CA SER A 80 -73.24 41.68 -34.99
C SER A 80 -72.98 41.93 -36.48
N ARG A 81 -73.86 42.67 -37.15
CA ARG A 81 -73.81 42.99 -38.59
C ARG A 81 -73.57 41.74 -39.47
N PRO A 82 -74.47 40.74 -39.43
CA PRO A 82 -74.29 39.46 -40.10
C PRO A 82 -74.33 39.53 -41.64
N LEU A 83 -74.93 40.58 -42.22
CA LEU A 83 -74.98 40.77 -43.68
C LEU A 83 -73.58 41.05 -44.28
N ASP A 84 -72.67 41.60 -43.49
CA ASP A 84 -71.29 41.88 -43.92
C ASP A 84 -70.50 40.57 -44.18
N LEU A 85 -70.85 39.45 -43.51
CA LEU A 85 -70.29 38.11 -43.77
C LEU A 85 -70.69 37.56 -45.14
N VAL A 86 -71.89 37.90 -45.62
CA VAL A 86 -72.45 37.38 -46.88
C VAL A 86 -72.05 38.25 -48.07
N LEU A 87 -71.93 39.57 -47.88
CA LEU A 87 -71.73 40.54 -48.96
C LEU A 87 -70.26 40.81 -49.32
N ARG A 88 -69.28 40.23 -48.58
CA ARG A 88 -67.82 40.21 -48.86
C ARG A 88 -67.15 41.57 -49.22
N LYS A 89 -67.81 42.72 -49.02
CA LYS A 89 -67.32 44.05 -49.47
C LYS A 89 -66.83 44.98 -48.36
N GLN A 90 -67.05 44.66 -47.08
CA GLN A 90 -66.57 45.45 -45.94
C GLN A 90 -66.03 44.52 -44.84
N GLU A 91 -64.80 44.03 -45.00
CA GLU A 91 -64.14 43.24 -43.97
C GLU A 91 -63.83 44.11 -42.74
N GLY A 92 -64.20 43.66 -41.54
CA GLY A 92 -63.75 44.26 -40.27
C GLY A 92 -64.83 44.80 -39.31
N ARG A 93 -66.13 44.77 -39.65
CA ARG A 93 -67.22 45.30 -38.78
C ARG A 93 -68.07 44.26 -38.07
N THR A 94 -68.03 43.00 -38.49
CA THR A 94 -68.75 41.89 -37.88
C THR A 94 -68.02 41.39 -36.64
N ARG A 95 -68.71 41.28 -35.50
CA ARG A 95 -68.21 40.62 -34.29
C ARG A 95 -69.05 39.39 -34.00
N VAL A 96 -68.40 38.27 -33.77
CA VAL A 96 -69.01 37.01 -33.36
C VAL A 96 -68.65 36.80 -31.89
N ALA A 97 -69.64 36.91 -31.00
CA ALA A 97 -69.50 36.59 -29.59
C ALA A 97 -70.18 35.24 -29.33
N ILE A 98 -69.52 34.32 -28.63
CA ILE A 98 -70.06 33.01 -28.27
C ILE A 98 -69.98 32.91 -26.74
N GLU A 99 -71.13 32.76 -26.09
CA GLU A 99 -71.18 32.69 -24.62
C GLU A 99 -70.51 31.43 -24.09
N ALA A 100 -70.88 30.26 -24.63
CA ALA A 100 -70.28 28.99 -24.24
C ALA A 100 -70.05 28.08 -25.44
N ALA A 101 -69.01 27.25 -25.43
CA ALA A 101 -68.79 26.21 -26.44
C ALA A 101 -68.44 24.90 -25.74
N ARG A 102 -69.07 23.80 -26.18
CA ARG A 102 -68.94 22.48 -25.57
C ARG A 102 -68.48 21.48 -26.62
N LEU A 103 -67.34 20.84 -26.42
CA LEU A 103 -66.87 19.76 -27.31
C LEU A 103 -67.44 18.42 -26.84
N GLY A 104 -67.96 17.62 -27.77
CA GLY A 104 -68.42 16.25 -27.53
C GLY A 104 -67.31 15.22 -27.70
N ASP A 105 -67.60 13.98 -27.28
CA ASP A 105 -66.65 12.87 -27.37
C ASP A 105 -66.30 12.54 -28.82
N ARG A 106 -65.00 12.36 -29.07
CA ARG A 106 -64.50 11.87 -30.36
C ARG A 106 -64.94 10.40 -30.52
N PRO A 107 -65.43 9.95 -31.69
CA PRO A 107 -65.56 8.52 -31.94
C PRO A 107 -64.19 7.84 -31.81
N ALA A 108 -64.14 6.72 -31.08
CA ALA A 108 -62.91 5.99 -30.81
C ALA A 108 -62.16 5.64 -32.12
N PRO A 109 -60.82 5.81 -32.19
CA PRO A 109 -60.06 5.42 -33.37
C PRO A 109 -60.19 3.90 -33.58
N THR A 110 -60.69 3.48 -34.74
CA THR A 110 -60.92 2.07 -35.07
C THR A 110 -59.64 1.28 -35.43
N THR A 111 -58.45 1.85 -35.26
CA THR A 111 -57.16 1.17 -35.52
C THR A 111 -56.03 1.79 -34.68
N PRO A 112 -55.14 1.00 -34.03
CA PRO A 112 -54.11 1.51 -33.11
C PRO A 112 -52.89 2.18 -33.77
N ASP A 113 -52.84 2.32 -35.09
CA ASP A 113 -51.59 2.59 -35.83
C ASP A 113 -51.60 3.89 -36.64
N ARG A 114 -52.44 4.86 -36.27
CA ARG A 114 -52.44 6.17 -36.92
C ARG A 114 -51.36 7.05 -36.25
N PRO A 115 -50.37 7.57 -37.00
CA PRO A 115 -49.34 8.46 -36.45
C PRO A 115 -50.00 9.68 -35.79
N ALA A 116 -49.29 10.29 -34.83
CA ALA A 116 -49.73 11.52 -34.17
C ALA A 116 -50.15 12.55 -35.23
N PRO A 117 -51.21 13.35 -34.99
CA PRO A 117 -51.64 14.34 -35.97
C PRO A 117 -50.48 15.29 -36.29
N ASP A 118 -50.15 15.41 -37.57
CA ASP A 118 -49.16 16.33 -38.08
C ASP A 118 -49.54 17.77 -37.72
N ILE A 119 -48.59 18.50 -37.12
CA ILE A 119 -48.79 19.90 -36.70
C ILE A 119 -48.05 20.77 -37.72
N ILE A 120 -48.71 21.03 -38.85
CA ILE A 120 -48.16 21.83 -39.94
C ILE A 120 -48.44 23.31 -39.67
N LEU A 121 -47.39 24.09 -39.38
CA LEU A 121 -47.44 25.52 -39.08
C LEU A 121 -48.08 26.33 -40.20
N SER A 122 -47.69 26.06 -41.45
CA SER A 122 -48.27 26.72 -42.61
C SER A 122 -49.78 26.48 -42.75
N ASP A 123 -50.26 25.27 -42.46
CA ASP A 123 -51.68 24.94 -42.52
C ASP A 123 -52.47 25.58 -41.37
N LEU A 124 -51.91 25.61 -40.16
CA LEU A 124 -52.50 26.32 -39.02
C LEU A 124 -52.66 27.82 -39.30
N LEU A 125 -51.64 28.44 -39.89
CA LEU A 125 -51.67 29.85 -40.27
C LEU A 125 -52.66 30.11 -41.42
N GLN A 126 -52.78 29.19 -42.38
CA GLN A 126 -53.81 29.27 -43.42
C GLN A 126 -55.22 29.09 -42.85
N ALA A 127 -55.44 28.21 -41.88
CA ALA A 127 -56.74 27.99 -41.26
C ALA A 127 -57.27 29.26 -40.55
N VAL A 128 -56.38 30.04 -39.93
CA VAL A 128 -56.72 31.34 -39.30
C VAL A 128 -57.26 32.36 -40.33
N ARG A 129 -56.86 32.27 -41.60
CA ARG A 129 -57.36 33.14 -42.70
C ARG A 129 -58.86 33.01 -42.93
N PHE A 130 -59.46 31.88 -42.57
CA PHE A 130 -60.88 31.60 -42.76
C PHE A 130 -61.75 31.99 -41.55
N LEU A 131 -61.13 32.47 -40.46
CA LEU A 131 -61.86 32.93 -39.28
C LEU A 131 -62.44 34.35 -39.49
N PRO A 132 -63.68 34.61 -39.02
CA PRO A 132 -64.27 35.95 -38.98
C PRO A 132 -63.33 37.01 -38.36
N PRO A 133 -63.45 38.30 -38.74
CA PRO A 133 -62.49 39.33 -38.35
C PRO A 133 -62.44 39.63 -36.84
N ARG A 134 -63.54 39.42 -36.11
CA ARG A 134 -63.58 39.53 -34.65
C ARG A 134 -64.34 38.38 -34.03
N ILE A 135 -63.66 37.48 -33.34
CA ILE A 135 -64.28 36.37 -32.61
C ILE A 135 -63.95 36.51 -31.14
N GLU A 136 -64.95 36.42 -30.28
CA GLU A 136 -64.79 36.28 -28.84
C GLU A 136 -65.60 35.08 -28.36
N ILE A 137 -64.93 34.09 -27.78
CA ILE A 137 -65.55 32.98 -27.08
C ILE A 137 -65.31 33.24 -25.60
N ALA A 138 -66.38 33.41 -24.82
CA ALA A 138 -66.29 33.78 -23.42
C ALA A 138 -65.99 32.58 -22.50
N GLU A 139 -66.54 31.41 -22.81
CA GLU A 139 -66.32 30.18 -22.05
C GLU A 139 -66.30 28.95 -22.99
N LEU A 140 -65.28 28.11 -22.92
CA LEU A 140 -65.26 26.80 -23.58
C LEU A 140 -65.17 25.74 -22.49
N VAL A 141 -66.09 24.77 -22.47
CA VAL A 141 -66.11 23.67 -21.49
C VAL A 141 -65.78 22.37 -22.22
N ASP A 142 -64.59 21.82 -21.99
CA ASP A 142 -64.16 20.51 -22.49
C ASP A 142 -64.56 19.40 -21.50
N ILE A 143 -65.18 18.33 -21.98
CA ILE A 143 -65.69 17.22 -21.16
C ILE A 143 -64.87 15.93 -21.33
N ARG A 144 -63.77 15.96 -22.11
CA ARG A 144 -62.97 14.78 -22.41
C ARG A 144 -62.40 14.16 -21.11
N SER A 145 -62.88 12.96 -20.79
CA SER A 145 -62.36 11.98 -19.81
C SER A 145 -61.69 12.56 -18.55
N GLY A 146 -62.49 12.85 -17.51
CA GLY A 146 -62.03 12.93 -16.11
C GLY A 146 -61.21 14.17 -15.70
N GLY A 147 -61.00 15.16 -16.58
CA GLY A 147 -60.28 16.39 -16.28
C GLY A 147 -61.15 17.49 -15.63
N LEU A 148 -60.56 18.29 -14.75
CA LEU A 148 -61.17 19.43 -14.05
C LEU A 148 -61.80 20.45 -15.03
N PRO A 149 -62.90 21.15 -14.67
CA PRO A 149 -63.50 22.15 -15.55
C PRO A 149 -62.51 23.28 -15.83
N VAL A 150 -62.23 23.53 -17.10
CA VAL A 150 -61.35 24.61 -17.56
C VAL A 150 -62.20 25.64 -18.30
N ARG A 151 -62.07 26.92 -17.97
CA ARG A 151 -62.67 28.03 -18.72
C ARG A 151 -61.68 28.55 -19.75
N ILE A 152 -62.04 28.47 -21.02
CA ILE A 152 -61.24 29.06 -22.10
C ILE A 152 -61.94 30.30 -22.64
N LYS A 153 -61.25 31.43 -22.60
CA LYS A 153 -61.61 32.66 -23.30
C LYS A 153 -60.69 32.82 -24.51
N LEU A 154 -61.27 32.90 -25.70
CA LEU A 154 -60.53 33.11 -26.95
C LEU A 154 -60.96 34.43 -27.55
N GLN A 155 -60.02 35.27 -27.95
CA GLN A 155 -60.26 36.50 -28.69
C GLN A 155 -59.38 36.53 -29.94
N TRP A 156 -59.96 36.88 -31.07
CA TRP A 156 -59.26 37.06 -32.33
C TRP A 156 -59.68 38.41 -32.92
N ASP A 157 -58.73 39.31 -33.18
CA ASP A 157 -58.94 40.61 -33.82
C ASP A 157 -58.04 40.73 -35.06
N ARG A 158 -58.60 40.35 -36.21
CA ARG A 158 -57.90 40.29 -37.50
C ARG A 158 -57.32 41.64 -37.96
N PRO A 159 -58.00 42.80 -37.85
CA PRO A 159 -57.40 44.11 -38.17
C PRO A 159 -56.18 44.49 -37.31
N ALA A 160 -56.10 43.96 -36.09
CA ALA A 160 -54.97 44.19 -35.20
C ALA A 160 -53.89 43.10 -35.34
N ASP A 161 -54.11 42.09 -36.19
CA ASP A 161 -53.29 40.89 -36.33
C ASP A 161 -53.03 40.19 -34.99
N THR A 162 -53.98 40.24 -34.03
CA THR A 162 -53.80 39.66 -32.68
C THR A 162 -54.81 38.56 -32.36
N ALA A 163 -54.31 37.43 -31.86
CA ALA A 163 -55.08 36.40 -31.17
C ALA A 163 -54.69 36.42 -29.69
N SER A 164 -55.66 36.29 -28.79
CA SER A 164 -55.38 35.96 -27.40
C SER A 164 -56.23 34.79 -26.94
N ILE A 165 -55.63 33.95 -26.11
CA ILE A 165 -56.25 32.81 -25.46
C ILE A 165 -56.00 32.94 -23.96
N MET A 166 -56.99 32.67 -23.14
CA MET A 166 -56.87 32.54 -21.69
C MET A 166 -57.57 31.26 -21.29
N VAL A 167 -56.87 30.36 -20.63
CA VAL A 167 -57.32 29.03 -20.23
C VAL A 167 -57.15 28.95 -18.72
N GLN A 168 -58.23 28.98 -17.97
CA GLN A 168 -58.23 28.97 -16.51
C GLN A 168 -58.80 27.65 -15.99
N GLY A 169 -57.99 26.83 -15.33
CA GLY A 169 -58.39 25.58 -14.70
C GLY A 169 -58.25 25.62 -13.18
N VAL A 170 -58.52 24.49 -12.50
CA VAL A 170 -58.34 24.40 -11.05
C VAL A 170 -56.84 24.36 -10.74
N GLY A 171 -56.33 25.47 -10.21
CA GLY A 171 -54.93 25.60 -9.80
C GLY A 171 -53.95 26.02 -10.92
N PHE A 172 -54.43 26.49 -12.08
CA PHE A 172 -53.58 27.06 -13.13
C PHE A 172 -54.31 28.07 -14.02
N GLU A 173 -53.56 29.00 -14.60
CA GLU A 173 -54.04 29.92 -15.64
C GLU A 173 -53.02 30.03 -16.78
N LEU A 174 -53.39 29.65 -17.99
CA LEU A 174 -52.57 29.81 -19.20
C LEU A 174 -53.12 30.97 -20.04
N ARG A 175 -52.36 32.05 -20.17
CA ARG A 175 -52.60 33.13 -21.12
C ARG A 175 -51.69 32.95 -22.33
N GLY A 176 -52.20 33.25 -23.51
CA GLY A 176 -51.43 33.26 -24.74
C GLY A 176 -51.85 34.47 -25.57
N GLU A 177 -50.89 35.14 -26.17
CA GLU A 177 -51.10 36.20 -27.14
C GLU A 177 -50.25 35.87 -28.36
N ALA A 178 -50.83 35.96 -29.55
CA ALA A 178 -50.14 35.71 -30.80
C ALA A 178 -50.39 36.88 -31.75
N SER A 179 -49.31 37.46 -32.26
CA SER A 179 -49.40 38.37 -33.40
C SER A 179 -49.21 37.57 -34.69
N LEU A 180 -50.29 37.45 -35.45
CA LEU A 180 -50.41 36.62 -36.65
C LEU A 180 -50.66 37.55 -37.86
N PRO A 181 -49.60 38.13 -38.45
CA PRO A 181 -49.73 39.05 -39.59
C PRO A 181 -50.28 38.36 -40.83
N ASP A 182 -51.02 39.11 -41.67
CA ASP A 182 -51.52 38.60 -42.95
C ASP A 182 -50.36 38.20 -43.89
N ILE A 183 -50.35 36.93 -44.30
CA ILE A 183 -49.27 36.32 -45.11
C ILE A 183 -49.53 36.55 -46.62
N SER A 184 -50.42 37.47 -47.01
CA SER A 184 -50.64 37.82 -48.40
C SER A 184 -49.42 38.57 -48.99
N ALA A 185 -48.54 37.82 -49.66
CA ALA A 185 -47.49 38.27 -50.59
C ALA A 185 -46.67 39.53 -50.18
N ALA A 186 -45.38 39.29 -49.87
CA ALA A 186 -44.25 40.23 -49.80
C ALA A 186 -43.91 40.93 -48.46
N THR A 187 -44.54 40.59 -47.34
CA THR A 187 -44.11 41.08 -46.01
C THR A 187 -43.45 39.95 -45.20
N GLN A 188 -42.13 40.04 -44.98
CA GLN A 188 -41.35 39.18 -44.07
C GLN A 188 -41.67 39.42 -42.57
N ARG A 189 -42.94 39.63 -42.21
CA ARG A 189 -43.31 39.92 -40.83
C ARG A 189 -43.24 38.64 -39.99
N PRO A 190 -42.53 38.66 -38.85
CA PRO A 190 -42.46 37.50 -37.98
C PRO A 190 -43.81 37.28 -37.29
N VAL A 191 -44.19 36.01 -37.15
CA VAL A 191 -45.22 35.60 -36.21
C VAL A 191 -44.63 35.71 -34.81
N ARG A 192 -45.31 36.41 -33.90
CA ARG A 192 -44.93 36.45 -32.49
C ARG A 192 -45.95 35.70 -31.66
N LEU A 193 -45.49 34.94 -30.68
CA LEU A 193 -46.32 34.15 -29.78
C LEU A 193 -45.77 34.26 -28.37
N ASP A 194 -46.54 34.85 -27.48
CA ASP A 194 -46.25 34.97 -26.06
C ASP A 194 -47.22 34.09 -25.29
N LEU A 195 -46.73 33.04 -24.64
CA LEU A 195 -47.49 32.16 -23.75
C LEU A 195 -47.02 32.39 -22.31
N ARG A 196 -47.95 32.47 -21.38
CA ARG A 196 -47.73 32.67 -19.95
C ARG A 196 -48.61 31.70 -19.18
N LEU A 197 -47.98 30.78 -18.46
CA LEU A 197 -48.61 29.82 -17.56
C LEU A 197 -48.35 30.28 -16.12
N ALA A 198 -49.42 30.59 -15.41
CA ALA A 198 -49.42 30.91 -13.99
C ALA A 198 -50.01 29.76 -13.16
N ASP A 199 -49.56 29.65 -11.91
CA ASP A 199 -50.06 28.68 -10.94
C ASP A 199 -51.37 29.15 -10.27
N GLY A 200 -51.87 28.38 -9.30
CA GLY A 200 -53.12 28.67 -8.59
C GLY A 200 -53.08 29.93 -7.70
N GLU A 201 -51.90 30.49 -7.44
CA GLU A 201 -51.71 31.73 -6.67
C GLU A 201 -51.60 32.96 -7.60
N GLY A 202 -51.63 32.76 -8.92
CA GLY A 202 -51.56 33.83 -9.93
C GLY A 202 -50.13 34.24 -10.28
N GLU A 203 -49.15 33.47 -9.85
CA GLU A 203 -47.73 33.69 -10.06
C GLU A 203 -47.22 32.95 -11.31
N ASP A 204 -46.22 33.50 -12.00
CA ASP A 204 -45.72 32.92 -13.25
C ASP A 204 -44.93 31.64 -12.99
N ALA A 205 -45.45 30.51 -13.50
CA ALA A 205 -44.76 29.23 -13.51
C ALA A 205 -43.88 29.08 -14.76
N PHE A 206 -44.34 29.56 -15.91
CA PHE A 206 -43.62 29.46 -17.17
C PHE A 206 -44.09 30.48 -18.21
N ASN A 207 -43.15 31.18 -18.83
CA ASN A 207 -43.37 32.11 -19.92
C ASN A 207 -42.58 31.66 -21.15
N LEU A 208 -43.19 31.71 -22.34
CA LEU A 208 -42.58 31.42 -23.63
C LEU A 208 -42.89 32.58 -24.57
N SER A 209 -41.86 33.29 -25.02
CA SER A 209 -41.93 34.26 -26.10
C SER A 209 -41.27 33.67 -27.34
N ALA A 210 -42.01 33.49 -28.42
CA ALA A 210 -41.56 32.90 -29.66
C ALA A 210 -41.72 33.89 -30.82
N THR A 211 -40.70 33.98 -31.67
CA THR A 211 -40.71 34.74 -32.91
C THR A 211 -40.37 33.78 -34.05
N LEU A 212 -41.34 33.51 -34.92
CA LEU A 212 -41.20 32.62 -36.07
C LEU A 212 -41.15 33.43 -37.35
N ARG A 213 -40.14 33.20 -38.19
CA ARG A 213 -39.95 33.84 -39.49
C ARG A 213 -40.16 32.81 -40.59
N PRO A 214 -41.08 33.06 -41.54
CA PRO A 214 -41.31 32.13 -42.65
C PRO A 214 -40.09 32.09 -43.58
N GLY A 215 -39.59 30.88 -43.87
CA GLY A 215 -38.57 30.62 -44.88
C GLY A 215 -39.19 30.07 -46.16
N PHE A 216 -39.56 30.94 -47.10
CA PHE A 216 -40.17 30.54 -48.38
C PHE A 216 -39.08 30.15 -49.40
N THR A 217 -39.07 28.89 -49.87
CA THR A 217 -38.47 28.53 -51.17
C THR A 217 -39.45 27.67 -51.95
N ALA A 218 -40.44 28.31 -52.56
CA ALA A 218 -41.22 27.72 -53.63
C ALA A 218 -40.59 28.18 -54.96
N THR A 219 -39.69 27.38 -55.53
CA THR A 219 -39.47 27.28 -56.98
C THR A 219 -38.46 26.16 -57.28
N THR A 220 -38.82 25.30 -58.22
CA THR A 220 -38.06 24.20 -58.84
C THR A 220 -37.97 22.88 -58.06
N THR A 221 -38.34 21.82 -58.78
CA THR A 221 -38.37 20.40 -58.41
C THR A 221 -37.02 19.92 -57.89
N GLY A 222 -36.97 19.52 -56.62
CA GLY A 222 -35.84 18.74 -56.07
C GLY A 222 -35.28 19.16 -54.71
N ALA A 223 -35.81 20.17 -54.01
CA ALA A 223 -35.34 20.57 -52.67
C ALA A 223 -36.41 20.33 -51.57
N SER A 224 -36.01 19.84 -50.40
CA SER A 224 -36.91 19.57 -49.26
C SER A 224 -37.67 20.83 -48.79
N PRO A 225 -39.00 20.76 -48.61
CA PRO A 225 -39.84 21.91 -48.29
C PRO A 225 -39.75 22.36 -46.81
N GLY A 226 -40.05 23.64 -46.54
CA GLY A 226 -40.70 24.11 -45.30
C GLY A 226 -39.86 24.14 -44.01
N HIS A 227 -38.93 25.10 -43.87
CA HIS A 227 -38.30 25.39 -42.56
C HIS A 227 -38.57 26.84 -42.13
N TRP A 228 -38.88 27.02 -40.85
CA TRP A 228 -39.11 28.31 -40.20
C TRP A 228 -37.87 28.72 -39.40
N GLY A 229 -37.48 29.99 -39.50
CA GLY A 229 -36.50 30.56 -38.57
C GLY A 229 -37.19 30.84 -37.24
N ALA A 230 -36.79 30.18 -36.16
CA ALA A 230 -37.39 30.34 -34.85
C ALA A 230 -36.42 31.05 -33.89
N ALA A 231 -36.95 31.96 -33.08
CA ALA A 231 -36.30 32.49 -31.89
C ALA A 231 -37.28 32.39 -30.72
N LEU A 232 -36.98 31.51 -29.78
CA LEU A 232 -37.78 31.18 -28.61
C LEU A 232 -37.04 31.68 -27.37
N ARG A 233 -37.74 32.33 -26.45
CA ARG A 233 -37.27 32.68 -25.11
C ARG A 233 -38.24 32.08 -24.12
N MET A 234 -37.77 31.12 -23.34
CA MET A 234 -38.53 30.42 -22.32
C MET A 234 -37.96 30.84 -20.96
N THR A 235 -38.80 31.27 -20.03
CA THR A 235 -38.40 31.54 -18.64
C THR A 235 -39.39 30.85 -17.71
N GLY A 236 -38.94 30.17 -16.68
CA GLY A 236 -39.86 29.53 -15.75
C GLY A 236 -39.22 29.20 -14.41
N ASP A 237 -40.07 28.96 -13.43
CA ASP A 237 -39.70 28.38 -12.14
C ASP A 237 -39.97 26.87 -12.20
N VAL A 238 -38.96 26.05 -11.96
CA VAL A 238 -39.04 24.59 -12.12
C VAL A 238 -40.01 23.96 -11.13
N GLU A 239 -40.09 24.47 -9.89
CA GLU A 239 -40.99 23.93 -8.87
C GLU A 239 -42.44 24.25 -9.23
N ARG A 240 -42.69 25.53 -9.53
CA ARG A 240 -44.02 25.99 -9.94
C ARG A 240 -44.44 25.33 -11.25
N LEU A 241 -43.55 25.19 -12.22
CA LEU A 241 -43.82 24.51 -13.49
C LEU A 241 -44.12 23.02 -13.27
N ALA A 242 -43.31 22.30 -12.49
CA ALA A 242 -43.53 20.88 -12.20
C ALA A 242 -44.88 20.65 -11.50
N ASN A 243 -45.24 21.52 -10.55
CA ASN A 243 -46.54 21.46 -9.88
C ASN A 243 -47.70 21.79 -10.85
N THR A 244 -47.55 22.83 -11.67
CA THR A 244 -48.61 23.32 -12.55
C THR A 244 -48.82 22.43 -13.78
N ILE A 245 -47.76 21.88 -14.37
CA ILE A 245 -47.83 21.08 -15.60
C ILE A 245 -48.51 19.72 -15.38
N THR A 246 -48.45 19.19 -14.15
CA THR A 246 -49.19 17.96 -13.80
C THR A 246 -50.70 18.17 -13.77
N LEU A 247 -51.15 19.43 -13.63
CA LEU A 247 -52.56 19.82 -13.65
C LEU A 247 -53.06 20.17 -15.06
N LEU A 248 -52.16 20.31 -16.05
CA LEU A 248 -52.51 20.60 -17.44
C LEU A 248 -53.02 19.34 -18.17
N PRO A 249 -54.15 19.42 -18.90
CA PRO A 249 -54.63 18.33 -19.75
C PRO A 249 -53.82 18.27 -21.05
N LEU A 250 -52.59 17.72 -20.99
CA LEU A 250 -51.70 17.60 -22.16
C LEU A 250 -51.96 16.31 -22.96
N PRO A 251 -51.96 16.35 -24.31
CA PRO A 251 -52.03 15.15 -25.14
C PRO A 251 -50.77 14.29 -24.97
N GLY A 252 -50.93 12.96 -24.97
CA GLY A 252 -49.91 11.97 -24.58
C GLY A 252 -48.58 11.98 -25.37
N ALA A 253 -48.50 12.74 -26.47
CA ALA A 253 -47.28 12.91 -27.26
C ALA A 253 -46.26 13.89 -26.63
N ILE A 254 -46.69 14.78 -25.71
CA ILE A 254 -45.82 15.81 -25.11
C ILE A 254 -45.27 15.37 -23.73
N SER A 255 -45.71 14.23 -23.20
CA SER A 255 -45.26 13.72 -21.90
C SER A 255 -43.91 13.00 -22.02
N SER A 256 -42.80 13.70 -21.77
CA SER A 256 -41.47 13.10 -21.60
C SER A 256 -41.42 12.14 -20.39
N PRO A 257 -40.55 11.10 -20.38
CA PRO A 257 -40.28 10.27 -19.20
C PRO A 257 -39.89 11.07 -17.95
N VAL A 258 -39.21 12.22 -18.12
CA VAL A 258 -38.84 13.15 -17.04
C VAL A 258 -40.07 13.79 -16.41
N MET A 259 -41.09 14.08 -17.21
CA MET A 259 -42.36 14.67 -16.77
C MET A 259 -43.31 13.63 -16.16
N ARG A 260 -43.25 12.37 -16.64
CA ARG A 260 -44.03 11.23 -16.10
C ARG A 260 -43.50 10.76 -14.74
N ALA A 261 -42.21 10.95 -14.44
CA ALA A 261 -41.63 10.59 -13.15
C ALA A 261 -42.33 11.31 -11.96
N GLY A 262 -42.87 12.52 -12.18
CA GLY A 262 -43.62 13.28 -11.18
C GLY A 262 -45.05 12.78 -10.89
N GLN A 263 -45.63 11.91 -11.74
CA GLN A 263 -47.02 11.45 -11.57
C GLN A 263 -47.19 10.28 -10.57
N ASN A 264 -46.10 9.56 -10.22
CA ASN A 264 -46.16 8.37 -9.35
C ASN A 264 -46.01 8.67 -7.85
N GLY A 265 -46.52 9.81 -7.37
CA GLY A 265 -46.64 10.12 -5.93
C GLY A 265 -45.34 10.50 -5.19
N ASN A 266 -44.18 10.44 -5.84
CA ASN A 266 -42.93 10.97 -5.30
C ASN A 266 -42.61 12.31 -5.97
N LYS A 267 -42.87 13.43 -5.28
CA LYS A 267 -42.46 14.77 -5.72
C LYS A 267 -40.93 14.81 -5.85
N THR A 268 -40.39 14.81 -7.06
CA THR A 268 -39.05 15.35 -7.31
C THR A 268 -39.11 16.84 -6.98
N GLN A 269 -38.55 17.22 -5.83
CA GLN A 269 -38.41 18.61 -5.40
C GLN A 269 -37.29 19.26 -6.21
N SER A 270 -37.59 19.62 -7.45
CA SER A 270 -36.70 20.44 -8.27
C SER A 270 -37.15 21.89 -8.14
N THR A 271 -36.22 22.78 -7.84
CA THR A 271 -36.50 24.21 -7.54
C THR A 271 -35.57 25.10 -8.35
N GLY A 272 -35.92 26.37 -8.51
CA GLY A 272 -35.08 27.34 -9.21
C GLY A 272 -35.71 27.93 -10.46
N THR A 273 -35.16 29.05 -10.92
CA THR A 273 -35.58 29.73 -12.15
C THR A 273 -34.61 29.43 -13.28
N PHE A 274 -35.13 29.30 -14.50
CA PHE A 274 -34.31 29.12 -15.69
C PHE A 274 -34.75 30.07 -16.80
N GLN A 275 -33.79 30.47 -17.64
CA GLN A 275 -34.01 31.11 -18.92
C GLN A 275 -33.37 30.28 -20.03
N LEU A 276 -34.17 29.87 -21.01
CA LEU A 276 -33.75 29.11 -22.18
C LEU A 276 -34.07 29.92 -23.45
N ASN A 277 -33.04 30.35 -24.16
CA ASN A 277 -33.17 31.01 -25.47
C ASN A 277 -32.80 30.03 -26.57
N VAL A 278 -33.74 29.64 -27.44
CA VAL A 278 -33.49 28.74 -28.57
C VAL A 278 -33.63 29.51 -29.87
N THR A 279 -32.61 29.48 -30.72
CA THR A 279 -32.65 30.04 -32.07
C THR A 279 -32.26 28.99 -33.10
N GLY A 280 -32.92 28.93 -34.26
CA GLY A 280 -32.54 27.97 -35.30
C GLY A 280 -33.62 27.71 -36.33
N ARG A 281 -33.53 26.57 -37.04
CA ARG A 281 -34.49 26.18 -38.07
C ARG A 281 -35.39 25.07 -37.52
N ILE A 282 -36.69 25.33 -37.49
CA ILE A 282 -37.70 24.33 -37.13
C ILE A 282 -38.45 23.89 -38.39
N PRO A 283 -38.85 22.62 -38.51
CA PRO A 283 -39.63 22.14 -39.65
C PRO A 283 -41.03 22.75 -39.65
N ASP A 284 -41.64 22.82 -40.84
CA ASP A 284 -43.03 23.25 -41.01
C ASP A 284 -43.99 22.29 -40.30
N ASN A 285 -43.67 20.99 -40.27
CA ASN A 285 -44.37 20.02 -39.44
C ASN A 285 -43.62 19.80 -38.11
N LEU A 286 -44.15 20.38 -37.03
CA LEU A 286 -43.54 20.35 -35.69
C LEU A 286 -43.49 18.94 -35.06
N SER A 287 -44.18 17.95 -35.63
CA SER A 287 -44.12 16.55 -35.16
C SER A 287 -42.86 15.80 -35.64
N HIS A 288 -42.21 16.23 -36.72
CA HIS A 288 -41.02 15.57 -37.26
C HIS A 288 -39.73 16.11 -36.63
N THR A 289 -39.43 15.59 -35.44
CA THR A 289 -38.23 15.96 -34.67
C THR A 289 -36.89 15.73 -35.38
N GLU A 290 -36.88 14.90 -36.43
CA GLU A 290 -35.72 14.58 -37.28
C GLU A 290 -35.30 15.71 -38.24
N TYR A 291 -36.18 16.69 -38.51
CA TYR A 291 -35.91 17.81 -39.44
C TYR A 291 -35.60 19.13 -38.71
N TYR A 292 -35.37 19.08 -37.40
CA TYR A 292 -34.86 20.23 -36.64
C TYR A 292 -33.36 20.36 -36.88
N GLU A 293 -32.93 21.49 -37.43
CA GLU A 293 -31.54 21.69 -37.83
C GLU A 293 -30.99 23.03 -37.32
N SER A 294 -29.70 23.05 -36.98
CA SER A 294 -28.97 24.28 -36.59
C SER A 294 -29.64 25.03 -35.41
N LEU A 295 -29.97 24.32 -34.33
CA LEU A 295 -30.54 24.93 -33.13
C LEU A 295 -29.43 25.37 -32.18
N ALA A 296 -29.34 26.66 -31.87
CA ALA A 296 -28.53 27.20 -30.79
C ALA A 296 -29.42 27.46 -29.57
N ALA A 297 -29.19 26.73 -28.49
CA ALA A 297 -29.90 26.86 -27.22
C ALA A 297 -28.97 27.46 -26.16
N ARG A 298 -29.32 28.62 -25.60
CA ARG A 298 -28.61 29.26 -24.50
C ARG A 298 -29.40 29.11 -23.22
N VAL A 299 -28.79 28.47 -22.22
CA VAL A 299 -29.37 28.21 -20.91
C VAL A 299 -28.70 29.09 -19.87
N GLU A 300 -29.48 29.81 -19.09
CA GLU A 300 -29.03 30.65 -17.98
C GLU A 300 -29.89 30.35 -16.77
N SER A 301 -29.27 30.17 -15.62
CA SER A 301 -29.94 29.83 -14.35
C SER A 301 -29.09 30.30 -13.17
N ASP A 302 -29.67 31.11 -12.30
CA ASP A 302 -29.01 31.58 -11.07
C ASP A 302 -28.79 30.41 -10.10
N GLU A 303 -29.80 29.54 -9.94
CA GLU A 303 -29.73 28.34 -9.11
C GLU A 303 -30.81 27.35 -9.52
N LEU A 304 -30.42 26.26 -10.19
CA LEU A 304 -31.28 25.15 -10.59
C LEU A 304 -30.98 23.95 -9.71
N SER A 305 -31.90 23.58 -8.83
CA SER A 305 -31.77 22.38 -7.98
C SER A 305 -32.61 21.22 -8.52
N LEU A 306 -31.99 20.06 -8.68
CA LEU A 306 -32.58 18.83 -9.17
C LEU A 306 -32.46 17.73 -8.10
N SER A 307 -33.59 17.30 -7.54
CA SER A 307 -33.61 16.19 -6.58
C SER A 307 -33.78 14.85 -7.30
N LEU A 308 -32.76 13.99 -7.24
CA LEU A 308 -32.74 12.65 -7.82
C LEU A 308 -33.18 11.61 -6.77
N ALA A 309 -34.47 11.25 -6.79
CA ALA A 309 -35.07 10.36 -5.78
C ALA A 309 -34.89 8.85 -6.05
N ARG A 310 -34.54 8.44 -7.27
CA ARG A 310 -34.40 7.01 -7.65
C ARG A 310 -33.34 6.80 -8.73
N LEU A 311 -32.07 6.77 -8.34
CA LEU A 311 -31.12 5.90 -9.05
C LEU A 311 -31.36 4.46 -8.55
N PRO A 312 -31.46 3.45 -9.43
CA PRO A 312 -31.74 2.07 -9.00
C PRO A 312 -30.65 1.61 -8.02
N GLY A 313 -31.03 1.49 -6.74
CA GLY A 313 -30.19 0.98 -5.66
C GLY A 313 -29.81 1.97 -4.56
N LYS A 314 -29.70 3.29 -4.76
CA LYS A 314 -28.88 4.13 -3.86
C LYS A 314 -29.38 5.55 -3.61
N LEU A 315 -29.26 5.98 -2.35
CA LEU A 315 -29.12 7.34 -1.77
C LEU A 315 -29.78 8.54 -2.50
N PRO A 316 -30.73 9.27 -1.87
CA PRO A 316 -31.32 10.46 -2.48
C PRO A 316 -30.27 11.59 -2.56
N LEU A 317 -30.04 12.10 -3.77
CA LEU A 317 -29.08 13.17 -4.05
C LEU A 317 -29.82 14.40 -4.56
N ARG A 318 -29.33 15.60 -4.22
CA ARG A 318 -29.73 16.87 -4.81
C ARG A 318 -28.54 17.44 -5.57
N ILE A 319 -28.75 17.78 -6.84
CA ILE A 319 -27.75 18.43 -7.69
C ILE A 319 -28.22 19.86 -7.91
N THR A 320 -27.49 20.82 -7.36
CA THR A 320 -27.69 22.25 -7.62
C THR A 320 -26.69 22.71 -8.66
N LEU A 321 -27.19 23.41 -9.70
CA LEU A 321 -26.44 23.94 -10.83
C LEU A 321 -26.66 25.45 -10.88
N ALA A 322 -25.59 26.24 -10.90
CA ALA A 322 -25.65 27.69 -11.06
C ALA A 322 -24.72 28.10 -12.21
N THR A 323 -25.23 28.78 -13.23
CA THR A 323 -24.44 29.17 -14.41
C THR A 323 -23.83 30.56 -14.21
N ASP A 324 -22.54 30.76 -14.49
CA ASP A 324 -21.91 32.11 -14.39
C ASP A 324 -22.25 33.02 -15.60
N GLY A 325 -22.90 32.45 -16.61
CA GLY A 325 -23.36 33.09 -17.84
C GLY A 325 -24.10 32.08 -18.72
N PRO A 326 -24.62 32.49 -19.89
CA PRO A 326 -25.39 31.60 -20.74
C PRO A 326 -24.54 30.44 -21.27
N VAL A 327 -24.92 29.21 -20.91
CA VAL A 327 -24.35 27.99 -21.48
C VAL A 327 -25.01 27.73 -22.84
N GLU A 328 -24.23 27.83 -23.92
CA GLU A 328 -24.69 27.70 -25.30
C GLU A 328 -24.46 26.26 -25.80
N PHE A 329 -25.53 25.64 -26.28
CA PHE A 329 -25.55 24.33 -26.93
C PHE A 329 -25.94 24.51 -28.40
N ASN A 330 -25.05 24.16 -29.32
CA ASN A 330 -25.36 24.06 -30.74
C ASN A 330 -25.76 22.63 -31.05
N LEU A 331 -26.95 22.42 -31.60
CA LEU A 331 -27.54 21.12 -31.90
C LEU A 331 -27.70 20.98 -33.42
N ASP A 332 -27.15 19.88 -33.96
CA ASP A 332 -27.33 19.50 -35.37
C ASP A 332 -28.70 18.86 -35.62
N SER A 333 -29.21 18.09 -34.65
CA SER A 333 -30.49 17.37 -34.74
C SER A 333 -31.06 17.10 -33.34
N LEU A 334 -32.39 17.03 -33.21
CA LEU A 334 -33.07 16.63 -31.97
C LEU A 334 -33.40 15.12 -31.92
N HIS A 335 -33.37 14.39 -33.04
CA HIS A 335 -33.67 12.96 -33.07
C HIS A 335 -32.81 12.15 -34.08
N PRO A 336 -31.81 11.37 -33.62
CA PRO A 336 -31.28 11.36 -32.26
C PRO A 336 -30.63 12.71 -31.94
N LEU A 337 -30.68 13.11 -30.66
CA LEU A 337 -30.06 14.34 -30.19
C LEU A 337 -28.57 14.38 -30.59
N ARG A 338 -28.17 15.35 -31.40
CA ARG A 338 -26.77 15.55 -31.82
C ARG A 338 -26.34 16.94 -31.42
N VAL A 339 -25.43 17.02 -30.45
CA VAL A 339 -24.80 18.28 -30.04
C VAL A 339 -23.54 18.47 -30.87
N ALA A 340 -23.48 19.58 -31.60
CA ALA A 340 -22.38 20.02 -32.44
C ALA A 340 -21.33 20.83 -31.66
N ALA A 341 -21.76 21.52 -30.61
CA ALA A 341 -20.88 22.27 -29.71
C ALA A 341 -21.58 22.52 -28.38
N ALA A 342 -20.82 22.56 -27.29
CA ALA A 342 -21.27 23.08 -26.01
C ALA A 342 -20.21 24.03 -25.46
N THR A 343 -20.62 25.23 -25.06
CA THR A 343 -19.73 26.27 -24.51
C THR A 343 -20.37 26.99 -23.34
N GLY A 344 -19.67 27.05 -22.20
CA GLY A 344 -20.11 27.76 -20.99
C GLY A 344 -19.52 27.19 -19.71
N SER A 345 -19.77 27.83 -18.57
CA SER A 345 -19.40 27.36 -17.23
C SER A 345 -20.63 27.24 -16.33
N ALA A 346 -20.60 26.27 -15.42
CA ALA A 346 -21.60 26.11 -14.38
C ALA A 346 -20.96 25.59 -13.09
N ASN A 347 -21.31 26.22 -11.97
CA ASN A 347 -21.03 25.70 -10.64
C ASN A 347 -22.00 24.57 -10.33
N VAL A 348 -21.48 23.47 -9.77
CA VAL A 348 -22.22 22.26 -9.45
C VAL A 348 -21.98 21.91 -7.99
N LEU A 349 -23.07 21.80 -7.24
CA LEU A 349 -23.10 21.34 -5.86
C LEU A 349 -23.97 20.07 -5.80
N ILE A 350 -23.37 18.95 -5.42
CA ILE A 350 -24.07 17.69 -5.20
C ILE A 350 -24.14 17.45 -3.70
N THR A 351 -25.35 17.37 -3.15
CA THR A 351 -25.59 17.05 -1.74
C THR A 351 -26.39 15.77 -1.59
N ARG A 352 -26.21 15.11 -0.45
CA ARG A 352 -27.06 13.99 -0.02
C ARG A 352 -28.23 14.53 0.80
N LEU A 353 -29.44 14.09 0.45
CA LEU A 353 -30.69 14.49 1.12
C LEU A 353 -30.90 13.68 2.42
N GLN A 354 -30.78 14.32 3.58
CA GLN A 354 -31.09 13.77 4.92
C GLN A 354 -31.69 14.86 5.83
N THR A 355 -31.84 14.61 7.14
CA THR A 355 -32.25 15.64 8.13
C THR A 355 -31.27 16.81 8.25
N SER A 356 -30.01 16.61 7.83
CA SER A 356 -29.01 17.65 7.55
C SER A 356 -28.41 17.35 6.19
N ASP A 357 -28.48 18.28 5.25
CA ASP A 357 -27.87 18.12 3.93
C ASP A 357 -26.34 18.03 4.09
N GLN A 358 -25.74 17.02 3.44
CA GLN A 358 -24.30 16.80 3.44
C GLN A 358 -23.74 16.98 2.04
N GLU A 359 -22.73 17.84 1.90
CA GLU A 359 -22.03 18.06 0.63
C GLU A 359 -21.24 16.81 0.22
N LEU A 360 -21.51 16.32 -0.99
CA LEU A 360 -20.75 15.25 -1.64
C LEU A 360 -19.69 15.82 -2.57
N PHE A 361 -20.06 16.75 -3.44
CA PHE A 361 -19.17 17.38 -4.40
C PHE A 361 -19.55 18.85 -4.59
N SER A 362 -18.56 19.74 -4.67
CA SER A 362 -18.75 21.15 -5.02
C SER A 362 -17.65 21.58 -5.98
N GLY A 363 -18.00 22.19 -7.10
CA GLY A 363 -17.03 22.57 -8.11
C GLY A 363 -17.62 23.32 -9.30
N GLU A 364 -16.82 23.48 -10.33
CA GLU A 364 -17.16 24.12 -11.59
C GLU A 364 -17.01 23.11 -12.74
N ILE A 365 -17.94 23.12 -13.68
CA ILE A 365 -17.87 22.39 -14.93
C ILE A 365 -17.82 23.42 -16.07
N GLN A 366 -16.82 23.32 -16.93
CA GLN A 366 -16.69 24.13 -18.13
C GLN A 366 -16.75 23.24 -19.37
N ALA A 367 -17.59 23.62 -20.32
CA ALA A 367 -17.61 23.04 -21.67
C ALA A 367 -16.88 23.99 -22.63
N ARG A 368 -15.94 23.47 -23.41
CA ARG A 368 -15.20 24.21 -24.45
C ARG A 368 -15.23 23.40 -25.75
N GLY A 369 -15.74 23.99 -26.83
CA GLY A 369 -15.65 23.36 -28.14
C GLY A 369 -16.56 23.93 -29.23
N GLY A 370 -16.23 23.57 -30.46
CA GLY A 370 -17.02 23.79 -31.68
C GLY A 370 -16.58 22.80 -32.76
N GLY A 371 -17.36 21.72 -32.97
CA GLY A 371 -17.01 20.61 -33.88
C GLY A 371 -17.41 19.22 -33.35
N LYS A 372 -17.02 18.14 -34.05
CA LYS A 372 -17.43 16.73 -33.77
C LYS A 372 -17.19 16.22 -32.33
N ASP A 373 -16.34 16.89 -31.56
CA ASP A 373 -15.89 16.53 -30.21
C ASP A 373 -15.91 17.78 -29.32
N SER A 374 -16.68 17.77 -28.22
CA SER A 374 -16.73 18.86 -27.24
C SER A 374 -15.98 18.43 -25.97
N GLU A 375 -15.02 19.25 -25.50
CA GLU A 375 -14.28 18.98 -24.27
C GLU A 375 -15.07 19.51 -23.08
N ILE A 376 -15.30 18.64 -22.10
CA ILE A 376 -15.80 19.00 -20.78
C ILE A 376 -14.64 18.91 -19.81
N THR A 377 -14.42 19.99 -19.07
CA THR A 377 -13.52 20.02 -17.92
C THR A 377 -14.35 20.22 -16.65
N ALA A 378 -13.97 19.58 -15.56
CA ALA A 378 -14.57 19.75 -14.26
C ALA A 378 -13.48 19.94 -13.21
N SER A 379 -13.68 20.84 -12.25
CA SER A 379 -12.76 21.00 -11.11
C SER A 379 -13.54 21.29 -9.85
N GLY A 380 -13.18 20.65 -8.74
CA GLY A 380 -13.92 20.81 -7.50
C GLY A 380 -13.37 20.00 -6.35
N THR A 381 -14.11 20.00 -5.25
CA THR A 381 -13.79 19.25 -4.03
C THR A 381 -14.82 18.14 -3.83
N LEU A 382 -14.34 16.91 -3.60
CA LEU A 382 -15.13 15.75 -3.22
C LEU A 382 -14.97 15.50 -1.71
N SER A 383 -16.11 15.41 -1.01
CA SER A 383 -16.19 15.01 0.39
C SER A 383 -16.20 13.48 0.51
N LEU A 384 -15.13 12.91 1.05
CA LEU A 384 -15.04 11.46 1.22
C LEU A 384 -15.92 10.93 2.34
N ASP A 385 -16.23 11.73 3.35
CA ASP A 385 -17.14 11.36 4.45
C ASP A 385 -18.52 10.97 3.89
N THR A 386 -19.01 11.75 2.92
CA THR A 386 -20.28 11.49 2.24
C THR A 386 -20.14 10.45 1.13
N ALA A 387 -19.00 10.43 0.42
CA ALA A 387 -18.74 9.48 -0.65
C ALA A 387 -18.55 8.03 -0.16
N ALA A 388 -18.00 7.84 1.04
CA ALA A 388 -17.79 6.51 1.64
C ALA A 388 -19.10 5.73 1.76
N LEU A 389 -20.18 6.42 2.09
CA LEU A 389 -21.52 5.84 2.24
C LEU A 389 -22.09 5.37 0.88
N LEU A 390 -21.63 5.93 -0.25
CA LEU A 390 -21.97 5.44 -1.60
C LEU A 390 -21.25 4.12 -1.92
N LEU A 391 -20.05 3.90 -1.36
CA LEU A 391 -19.26 2.69 -1.54
C LEU A 391 -19.87 1.49 -0.79
N GLU A 392 -20.66 1.71 0.25
CA GLU A 392 -21.26 0.67 1.10
C GLU A 392 -22.54 0.03 0.54
N ASP A 393 -22.98 0.39 -0.66
CA ASP A 393 -24.27 -0.09 -1.19
C ASP A 393 -24.11 -1.13 -2.34
N PRO A 394 -24.76 -2.31 -2.28
CA PRO A 394 -24.57 -3.45 -3.19
C PRO A 394 -24.70 -3.17 -4.70
N GLY A 395 -25.41 -2.12 -5.13
CA GLY A 395 -25.85 -1.96 -6.52
C GLY A 395 -25.00 -1.12 -7.49
N THR A 396 -23.83 -0.55 -7.14
CA THR A 396 -23.06 0.31 -8.08
C THR A 396 -21.95 -0.41 -8.85
N ALA A 397 -21.64 0.13 -10.03
CA ALA A 397 -20.42 -0.14 -10.83
C ALA A 397 -19.08 0.03 -10.08
N LEU A 398 -19.08 0.54 -8.84
CA LEU A 398 -17.92 0.69 -7.97
C LEU A 398 -17.65 -0.58 -7.13
N THR A 399 -18.25 -1.73 -7.47
CA THR A 399 -18.06 -3.00 -6.76
C THR A 399 -16.58 -3.41 -6.68
N ALA A 400 -15.79 -3.07 -7.69
CA ALA A 400 -14.34 -3.30 -7.72
C ALA A 400 -13.57 -2.54 -6.62
N LEU A 401 -13.94 -1.28 -6.35
CA LEU A 401 -13.33 -0.50 -5.25
C LEU A 401 -13.67 -1.06 -3.88
N ARG A 402 -14.81 -1.74 -3.77
CA ARG A 402 -15.23 -2.45 -2.56
C ARG A 402 -14.41 -3.70 -2.25
N ALA A 403 -13.89 -4.38 -3.27
CA ALA A 403 -12.92 -5.44 -3.07
C ALA A 403 -11.62 -4.91 -2.44
N LEU A 404 -11.28 -3.64 -2.72
CA LEU A 404 -10.11 -2.94 -2.16
C LEU A 404 -10.36 -2.39 -0.75
N THR A 405 -11.58 -1.92 -0.42
CA THR A 405 -11.91 -1.32 0.89
C THR A 405 -12.59 -2.27 1.89
N GLY A 406 -13.24 -3.34 1.41
CA GLY A 406 -14.19 -4.16 2.18
C GLY A 406 -13.61 -5.09 3.25
N ARG A 407 -12.29 -5.16 3.45
CA ARG A 407 -11.64 -6.12 4.37
C ARG A 407 -10.95 -5.51 5.59
N GLY A 408 -11.32 -4.29 5.96
CA GLY A 408 -10.82 -3.66 7.19
C GLY A 408 -10.70 -2.14 7.17
N ILE A 409 -11.16 -1.44 6.14
CA ILE A 409 -11.16 0.03 6.12
C ILE A 409 -12.54 0.55 6.57
N THR A 410 -12.58 1.42 7.57
CA THR A 410 -13.76 2.11 8.11
C THR A 410 -13.48 3.60 8.22
N ASP A 411 -14.51 4.42 8.49
CA ASP A 411 -14.38 5.86 8.77
C ASP A 411 -13.56 6.63 7.72
N ILE A 412 -13.82 6.36 6.44
CA ILE A 412 -13.18 7.08 5.33
C ILE A 412 -13.71 8.51 5.34
N GLY A 413 -12.83 9.50 5.43
CA GLY A 413 -13.18 10.91 5.51
C GLY A 413 -12.14 11.84 4.88
N GLY A 414 -12.42 13.13 4.94
CA GLY A 414 -11.56 14.18 4.39
C GLY A 414 -12.02 14.69 3.02
N ARG A 415 -11.30 15.69 2.51
CA ARG A 415 -11.60 16.37 1.24
C ARG A 415 -10.53 16.09 0.21
N VAL A 416 -10.98 15.81 -1.02
CA VAL A 416 -10.13 15.55 -2.17
C VAL A 416 -10.41 16.58 -3.24
N GLU A 417 -9.38 17.29 -3.66
CA GLU A 417 -9.46 18.20 -4.81
C GLU A 417 -9.27 17.39 -6.10
N LEU A 418 -10.18 17.59 -7.04
CA LEU A 418 -10.24 16.84 -8.29
C LEU A 418 -10.26 17.81 -9.48
N ARG A 419 -9.59 17.40 -10.56
CA ARG A 419 -9.70 18.03 -11.88
C ARG A 419 -9.90 16.95 -12.92
N GLY A 420 -10.99 17.01 -13.67
CA GLY A 420 -11.30 16.09 -14.75
C GLY A 420 -11.35 16.78 -16.10
N SER A 421 -11.03 16.06 -17.15
CA SER A 421 -11.43 16.38 -18.52
C SER A 421 -11.96 15.13 -19.22
N ALA A 422 -12.90 15.30 -20.12
CA ALA A 422 -13.40 14.25 -20.98
C ALA A 422 -13.89 14.87 -22.28
N THR A 423 -13.74 14.14 -23.38
CA THR A 423 -14.35 14.50 -24.65
C THR A 423 -15.70 13.81 -24.76
N LEU A 424 -16.75 14.59 -24.95
CA LEU A 424 -18.04 14.05 -25.34
C LEU A 424 -18.03 13.81 -26.85
N PRO A 425 -18.19 12.56 -27.32
CA PRO A 425 -18.48 12.33 -28.73
C PRO A 425 -19.82 12.99 -29.08
N SER A 426 -20.00 13.41 -30.34
CA SER A 426 -21.29 13.92 -30.84
C SER A 426 -22.44 13.04 -30.31
N LEU A 427 -23.36 13.63 -29.53
CA LEU A 427 -24.37 12.95 -28.69
C LEU A 427 -25.37 12.03 -29.46
N GLY A 428 -25.17 11.82 -30.76
CA GLY A 428 -26.04 11.09 -31.68
C GLY A 428 -26.25 9.60 -31.42
N ARG A 429 -25.71 9.03 -30.33
CA ARG A 429 -25.94 7.64 -29.89
C ARG A 429 -25.98 7.53 -28.36
N LEU A 430 -26.98 8.13 -27.71
CA LEU A 430 -27.34 7.89 -26.30
C LEU A 430 -27.83 6.44 -26.00
N GLY A 431 -27.47 5.46 -26.84
CA GLY A 431 -27.79 4.04 -26.70
C GLY A 431 -26.65 3.09 -27.11
N SER A 432 -25.40 3.57 -27.19
CA SER A 432 -24.22 2.71 -27.42
C SER A 432 -23.29 2.69 -26.21
N ASP A 433 -22.51 1.61 -26.05
CA ASP A 433 -21.56 1.34 -24.94
C ASP A 433 -20.41 2.36 -24.78
N ARG A 434 -20.46 3.53 -25.43
CA ARG A 434 -19.43 4.57 -25.44
C ARG A 434 -20.03 5.92 -25.03
N LEU A 435 -19.76 6.34 -23.80
CA LEU A 435 -20.29 7.59 -23.23
C LEU A 435 -19.31 8.76 -23.39
N MET A 436 -18.01 8.52 -23.21
CA MET A 436 -16.96 9.55 -23.28
C MET A 436 -15.66 8.99 -23.87
N THR A 437 -14.83 9.85 -24.46
CA THR A 437 -13.47 9.52 -24.91
C THR A 437 -12.45 10.44 -24.24
N GLY A 438 -11.20 9.99 -24.13
CA GLY A 438 -10.12 10.80 -23.55
C GLY A 438 -10.41 11.27 -22.11
N LEU A 439 -11.03 10.42 -21.29
CA LEU A 439 -11.24 10.72 -19.87
C LEU A 439 -9.88 10.85 -19.18
N SER A 440 -9.66 11.95 -18.48
CA SER A 440 -8.52 12.19 -17.60
C SER A 440 -9.02 12.77 -16.29
N LEU A 441 -8.84 12.06 -15.19
CA LEU A 441 -9.20 12.50 -13.85
C LEU A 441 -7.94 12.61 -12.99
N GLU A 442 -7.67 13.80 -12.48
CA GLU A 442 -6.53 14.11 -11.63
C GLU A 442 -7.00 14.40 -10.21
N ILE A 443 -6.44 13.69 -9.23
CA ILE A 443 -6.51 14.07 -7.82
C ILE A 443 -5.36 15.03 -7.55
N LEU A 444 -5.67 16.26 -7.15
CA LEU A 444 -4.67 17.32 -7.03
C LEU A 444 -3.79 17.18 -5.76
N PRO A 445 -2.54 17.67 -5.81
CA PRO A 445 -1.66 17.73 -4.64
C PRO A 445 -2.29 18.53 -3.50
N GLY A 446 -2.04 18.11 -2.26
CA GLY A 446 -2.61 18.75 -1.07
C GLY A 446 -3.86 18.06 -0.52
N SER A 447 -4.50 17.19 -1.31
CA SER A 447 -5.57 16.29 -0.86
C SER A 447 -5.08 15.38 0.28
N ARG A 448 -5.86 15.28 1.37
CA ARG A 448 -5.52 14.52 2.58
C ARG A 448 -6.67 13.61 3.02
N PRO A 449 -6.93 12.51 2.31
CA PRO A 449 -7.94 11.56 2.74
C PRO A 449 -7.46 10.83 4.01
N GLU A 450 -8.42 10.52 4.88
CA GLU A 450 -8.20 9.80 6.12
C GLU A 450 -9.11 8.56 6.17
N ALA A 451 -8.65 7.52 6.85
CA ALA A 451 -9.43 6.31 7.09
C ALA A 451 -8.97 5.61 8.38
N THR A 452 -9.82 4.78 8.95
CA THR A 452 -9.46 3.86 10.04
C THR A 452 -9.30 2.45 9.47
N LEU A 453 -8.20 1.78 9.81
CA LEU A 453 -8.00 0.36 9.55
C LEU A 453 -8.36 -0.43 10.80
N VAL A 454 -9.18 -1.47 10.66
CA VAL A 454 -9.70 -2.33 11.74
C VAL A 454 -9.49 -3.79 11.36
N LYS A 455 -8.95 -4.58 12.30
CA LYS A 455 -8.77 -6.03 12.15
C LYS A 455 -10.12 -6.73 12.30
N LYS A 456 -10.58 -7.37 11.23
CA LYS A 456 -11.79 -8.23 11.19
C LYS A 456 -11.40 -9.71 11.13
N GLU A 457 -12.33 -10.60 11.44
CA GLU A 457 -12.11 -12.07 11.49
C GLU A 457 -11.55 -12.64 10.16
N ASN A 458 -11.96 -12.06 9.02
CA ASN A 458 -11.51 -12.43 7.68
C ASN A 458 -10.52 -11.43 7.05
N SER A 459 -9.85 -10.59 7.86
CA SER A 459 -8.83 -9.67 7.34
C SER A 459 -7.66 -10.46 6.73
N PRO A 460 -7.07 -9.99 5.62
CA PRO A 460 -5.87 -10.60 5.05
C PRO A 460 -4.78 -10.76 6.12
N PRO A 461 -4.06 -11.89 6.16
CA PRO A 461 -3.04 -12.13 7.19
C PRO A 461 -2.01 -11.01 7.30
N ALA A 462 -1.60 -10.43 6.17
CA ALA A 462 -0.67 -9.29 6.12
C ALA A 462 -1.24 -8.05 6.84
N LEU A 463 -2.52 -7.70 6.61
CA LEU A 463 -3.19 -6.58 7.27
C LEU A 463 -3.31 -6.85 8.78
N ALA A 464 -3.71 -8.06 9.17
CA ALA A 464 -3.81 -8.45 10.57
C ALA A 464 -2.45 -8.32 11.29
N SER A 465 -1.36 -8.81 10.69
CA SER A 465 -0.01 -8.70 11.27
C SER A 465 0.48 -7.26 11.39
N VAL A 466 0.21 -6.39 10.40
CA VAL A 466 0.55 -4.96 10.50
C VAL A 466 -0.23 -4.28 11.62
N LEU A 467 -1.53 -4.57 11.76
CA LEU A 467 -2.35 -4.00 12.83
C LEU A 467 -1.92 -4.51 14.21
N ASP A 468 -1.58 -5.79 14.34
CA ASP A 468 -1.06 -6.37 15.59
C ASP A 468 0.29 -5.74 16.00
N ALA A 469 1.16 -5.42 15.03
CA ALA A 469 2.43 -4.74 15.29
C ALA A 469 2.25 -3.30 15.77
N LEU A 470 1.21 -2.60 15.29
CA LEU A 470 0.91 -1.22 15.66
C LEU A 470 0.11 -1.09 16.97
N GLY A 471 -0.67 -2.09 17.37
CA GLY A 471 -1.46 -2.03 18.61
C GLY A 471 -2.76 -2.84 18.61
N PRO A 472 -3.83 -2.42 19.31
CA PRO A 472 -5.00 -3.24 19.66
C PRO A 472 -5.99 -3.47 18.49
N GLY A 473 -5.48 -3.75 17.28
CA GLY A 473 -6.30 -4.13 16.13
C GLY A 473 -6.93 -2.97 15.34
N GLU A 474 -6.59 -1.72 15.66
CA GLU A 474 -7.03 -0.53 14.91
C GLU A 474 -5.92 0.50 14.71
N ALA A 475 -5.89 1.15 13.53
CA ALA A 475 -4.92 2.19 13.19
C ALA A 475 -5.54 3.29 12.29
N ARG A 476 -5.11 4.54 12.44
CA ARG A 476 -5.51 5.66 11.57
C ARG A 476 -4.55 5.78 10.40
N LEU A 477 -5.10 5.75 9.19
CA LEU A 477 -4.42 5.94 7.92
C LEU A 477 -4.70 7.36 7.41
N GLN A 478 -3.66 8.14 7.17
CA GLN A 478 -3.74 9.42 6.48
C GLN A 478 -2.92 9.34 5.19
N ALA A 479 -3.55 9.59 4.05
CA ALA A 479 -2.85 9.71 2.78
C ALA A 479 -2.59 11.19 2.48
N THR A 480 -1.48 11.51 1.83
CA THR A 480 -1.17 12.87 1.37
C THR A 480 -0.58 12.80 -0.03
N PHE A 481 -1.26 13.44 -0.98
CA PHE A 481 -0.80 13.52 -2.36
C PHE A 481 0.15 14.71 -2.53
N THR A 482 1.43 14.46 -2.85
CA THR A 482 2.40 15.54 -3.17
C THR A 482 2.53 15.80 -4.67
N LYS A 483 2.02 14.89 -5.49
CA LYS A 483 1.90 14.99 -6.95
C LYS A 483 0.50 14.49 -7.34
N PRO A 484 -0.01 14.86 -8.52
CA PRO A 484 -1.33 14.42 -8.93
C PRO A 484 -1.39 12.90 -9.15
N LEU A 485 -2.47 12.26 -8.71
CA LEU A 485 -2.83 10.91 -9.15
C LEU A 485 -3.71 11.06 -10.39
N ILE A 486 -3.33 10.42 -11.49
CA ILE A 486 -3.99 10.56 -12.79
C ILE A 486 -4.66 9.23 -13.14
N ILE A 487 -5.94 9.28 -13.47
CA ILE A 487 -6.73 8.15 -13.97
C ILE A 487 -7.14 8.50 -15.40
N ARG A 488 -6.68 7.72 -16.39
CA ARG A 488 -7.01 7.92 -17.80
C ARG A 488 -7.87 6.79 -18.33
N ALA A 489 -8.78 7.11 -19.25
CA ALA A 489 -9.49 6.13 -20.05
C ALA A 489 -9.59 6.62 -21.49
N ARG A 490 -9.13 5.82 -22.45
CA ARG A 490 -9.31 6.16 -23.88
C ARG A 490 -10.78 6.27 -24.26
N GLN A 491 -11.60 5.40 -23.68
CA GLN A 491 -13.06 5.37 -23.80
C GLN A 491 -13.67 4.97 -22.46
N TRP A 492 -14.79 5.59 -22.08
CA TRP A 492 -15.52 5.28 -20.86
C TRP A 492 -16.97 4.88 -21.21
N PRO A 493 -17.48 3.74 -20.70
CA PRO A 493 -16.78 2.73 -19.89
C PRO A 493 -15.69 1.95 -20.68
N GLY A 494 -14.57 1.60 -20.03
CA GLY A 494 -13.45 0.90 -20.67
C GLY A 494 -12.23 0.71 -19.74
N PRO A 495 -11.10 0.20 -20.27
CA PRO A 495 -9.85 0.06 -19.50
C PRO A 495 -9.40 1.38 -18.88
N LEU A 496 -8.97 1.31 -17.60
CA LEU A 496 -8.42 2.46 -16.89
C LEU A 496 -6.91 2.35 -16.76
N GLU A 497 -6.20 3.41 -17.09
CA GLU A 497 -4.78 3.58 -16.78
C GLU A 497 -4.66 4.44 -15.53
N VAL A 498 -3.94 3.98 -14.51
CA VAL A 498 -3.73 4.73 -13.26
C VAL A 498 -2.26 5.01 -13.11
N GLU A 499 -1.90 6.29 -13.05
CA GLU A 499 -0.56 6.77 -12.78
C GLU A 499 -0.56 7.54 -11.46
N ALA A 500 0.31 7.15 -10.53
CA ALA A 500 0.48 7.88 -9.28
C ALA A 500 1.95 7.97 -8.90
N SER A 501 2.35 9.08 -8.30
CA SER A 501 3.65 9.24 -7.68
C SER A 501 3.54 10.19 -6.50
N GLY A 502 4.45 10.12 -5.54
CA GLY A 502 4.44 11.02 -4.39
C GLY A 502 3.20 10.90 -3.50
N LEU A 503 2.62 9.70 -3.38
CA LEU A 503 1.59 9.42 -2.38
C LEU A 503 2.28 9.01 -1.08
N LYS A 504 2.16 9.83 -0.04
CA LYS A 504 2.64 9.52 1.30
C LYS A 504 1.50 8.94 2.12
N LEU A 505 1.69 7.76 2.71
CA LEU A 505 0.76 7.14 3.64
C LEU A 505 1.38 7.17 5.03
N ASN A 506 0.65 7.70 6.00
CA ASN A 506 1.01 7.66 7.40
C ASN A 506 -0.02 6.82 8.12
N LEU A 507 0.43 5.69 8.68
CA LEU A 507 -0.37 4.82 9.50
C LEU A 507 0.10 4.95 10.96
N ALA A 508 -0.83 5.26 11.87
CA ALA A 508 -0.52 5.44 13.28
C ALA A 508 -1.51 4.69 14.17
N ASP A 509 -1.05 4.18 15.30
CA ASP A 509 -1.95 3.60 16.31
C ASP A 509 -2.85 4.68 16.93
N ARG A 510 -3.90 4.28 17.66
CA ARG A 510 -4.84 5.22 18.31
C ARG A 510 -4.15 6.24 19.23
N LYS A 511 -3.02 5.88 19.87
CA LYS A 511 -2.26 6.78 20.76
C LYS A 511 -1.19 7.60 20.02
N GLY A 512 -0.93 7.32 18.74
CA GLY A 512 0.09 7.97 17.92
C GLY A 512 1.53 7.66 18.35
N THR A 513 1.71 6.61 19.16
CA THR A 513 2.97 6.10 19.70
C THR A 513 3.78 5.30 18.69
N GLN A 514 3.12 4.51 17.84
CA GLN A 514 3.74 3.81 16.71
C GLN A 514 3.28 4.45 15.41
N ARG A 515 4.24 4.69 14.51
CA ARG A 515 3.98 5.31 13.21
C ARG A 515 4.74 4.57 12.13
N LEU A 516 4.03 4.23 11.07
CA LEU A 516 4.56 3.70 9.83
C LEU A 516 4.30 4.75 8.74
N SER A 517 5.36 5.22 8.09
CA SER A 517 5.25 6.14 6.97
C SER A 517 5.71 5.43 5.70
N SER A 518 4.89 5.39 4.67
CA SER A 518 5.29 4.89 3.35
C SER A 518 5.12 5.96 2.27
N THR A 519 5.95 5.88 1.24
CA THR A 519 5.90 6.75 0.07
C THR A 519 5.80 5.85 -1.16
N LEU A 520 4.76 6.07 -1.96
CA LEU A 520 4.64 5.54 -3.30
C LEU A 520 5.46 6.43 -4.23
N GLU A 521 6.60 5.93 -4.68
CA GLU A 521 7.52 6.66 -5.56
C GLU A 521 6.97 6.69 -6.99
N SER A 522 6.48 5.54 -7.46
CA SER A 522 5.79 5.40 -8.73
C SER A 522 4.75 4.28 -8.70
N LEU A 523 3.69 4.47 -9.46
CA LEU A 523 2.65 3.50 -9.76
C LEU A 523 2.19 3.72 -11.19
N SER A 524 2.18 2.67 -11.98
CA SER A 524 1.56 2.64 -13.30
C SER A 524 0.77 1.34 -13.41
N CYS A 525 -0.55 1.45 -13.50
CA CYS A 525 -1.45 0.31 -13.57
C CYS A 525 -2.30 0.36 -14.83
N GLN A 526 -2.54 -0.79 -15.43
CA GLN A 526 -3.60 -1.02 -16.40
C GLN A 526 -4.68 -1.88 -15.74
N LEU A 527 -5.84 -1.27 -15.48
CA LEU A 527 -6.99 -1.93 -14.86
C LEU A 527 -7.94 -2.46 -15.96
N GLN A 528 -7.99 -3.78 -16.10
CA GLN A 528 -8.95 -4.51 -16.93
C GLN A 528 -9.50 -5.72 -16.16
N GLN A 529 -10.03 -6.75 -16.84
CA GLN A 529 -10.35 -8.03 -16.19
C GLN A 529 -9.12 -8.65 -15.50
N GLU A 530 -7.96 -8.48 -16.12
CA GLU A 530 -6.65 -8.70 -15.50
C GLU A 530 -6.02 -7.34 -15.21
N THR A 531 -5.56 -7.14 -13.98
CA THR A 531 -4.85 -5.91 -13.59
C THR A 531 -3.36 -6.19 -13.60
N ALA A 532 -2.59 -5.31 -14.22
CA ALA A 532 -1.13 -5.32 -14.16
C ALA A 532 -0.64 -3.95 -13.73
N CYS A 533 0.19 -3.92 -12.69
CA CYS A 533 0.74 -2.72 -12.10
C CYS A 533 2.26 -2.83 -11.99
N LEU A 534 2.98 -1.78 -12.37
CA LEU A 534 4.36 -1.54 -11.99
C LEU A 534 4.36 -0.57 -10.82
N VAL A 535 5.06 -0.91 -9.75
CA VAL A 535 5.01 -0.17 -8.49
C VAL A 535 6.39 -0.07 -7.84
N THR A 536 6.70 1.11 -7.34
CA THR A 536 7.84 1.37 -6.45
C THR A 536 7.32 2.02 -5.17
N VAL A 537 7.51 1.34 -4.04
CA VAL A 537 7.12 1.80 -2.70
C VAL A 537 8.31 1.72 -1.77
N SER A 538 8.53 2.79 -1.02
CA SER A 538 9.42 2.79 0.14
C SER A 538 8.61 3.02 1.41
N ALA A 539 8.96 2.34 2.49
CA ALA A 539 8.33 2.45 3.80
C ALA A 539 9.40 2.60 4.87
N ARG A 540 9.10 3.40 5.89
CA ARG A 540 9.97 3.65 7.04
C ARG A 540 9.15 3.61 8.33
N ALA A 541 9.66 2.88 9.31
CA ALA A 541 9.09 2.85 10.66
C ALA A 541 10.20 3.17 11.68
N PRO A 542 10.14 4.31 12.39
CA PRO A 542 11.16 4.72 13.35
C PRO A 542 11.37 3.70 14.46
N SER A 543 10.30 3.07 14.92
CA SER A 543 10.32 1.99 15.89
C SER A 543 9.18 1.02 15.64
N ILE A 544 9.45 -0.27 15.84
CA ILE A 544 8.46 -1.35 15.82
C ILE A 544 8.68 -2.16 17.09
N VAL A 545 7.62 -2.31 17.90
CA VAL A 545 7.64 -3.22 19.05
C VAL A 545 7.16 -4.59 18.56
N LEU A 546 8.06 -5.58 18.60
CA LEU A 546 7.80 -6.95 18.12
C LEU A 546 7.18 -7.83 19.22
N ASP A 547 7.66 -7.69 20.47
CA ASP A 547 7.10 -8.32 21.67
C ASP A 547 7.48 -7.50 22.93
N LYS A 548 7.15 -7.98 24.15
CA LYS A 548 7.43 -7.27 25.42
C LYS A 548 8.92 -6.86 25.59
N ASN A 549 9.84 -7.63 25.03
CA ASN A 549 11.29 -7.45 25.18
C ASN A 549 12.01 -7.36 23.83
N ALA A 550 11.29 -7.19 22.73
CA ALA A 550 11.84 -7.13 21.38
C ALA A 550 11.38 -5.87 20.65
N SER A 551 12.35 -5.10 20.15
CA SER A 551 12.09 -3.89 19.37
C SER A 551 13.08 -3.74 18.24
N ALA A 552 12.63 -3.18 17.13
CA ALA A 552 13.44 -2.79 15.99
C ALA A 552 13.36 -1.28 15.76
N ALA A 553 14.48 -0.62 15.48
CA ALA A 553 14.57 0.83 15.32
C ALA A 553 15.20 1.20 13.96
N ASP A 554 14.70 2.31 13.41
CA ASP A 554 14.97 2.81 12.06
C ASP A 554 14.84 1.72 10.98
N ASN A 555 13.61 1.22 10.86
CA ASN A 555 13.26 0.19 9.90
C ASN A 555 12.96 0.82 8.55
N GLN A 556 13.51 0.27 7.48
CA GLN A 556 13.25 0.68 6.11
C GLN A 556 12.89 -0.54 5.27
N LEU A 557 11.93 -0.36 4.37
CA LEU A 557 11.53 -1.36 3.40
C LEU A 557 11.38 -0.68 2.04
N VAL A 558 11.95 -1.26 1.01
CA VAL A 558 11.83 -0.79 -0.36
C VAL A 558 11.42 -1.97 -1.24
N PHE A 559 10.35 -1.77 -1.99
CA PHE A 559 9.85 -2.73 -2.95
C PHE A 559 9.67 -2.03 -4.30
N ALA A 560 10.31 -2.55 -5.33
CA ALA A 560 10.09 -2.19 -6.72
C ALA A 560 9.80 -3.46 -7.51
N GLY A 561 8.71 -3.47 -8.28
CA GLY A 561 8.34 -4.64 -9.04
C GLY A 561 6.97 -4.54 -9.68
N SER A 562 6.43 -5.71 -10.06
CA SER A 562 5.12 -5.84 -10.66
C SER A 562 4.13 -6.52 -9.72
N ILE A 563 2.88 -6.06 -9.77
CA ILE A 563 1.73 -6.67 -9.12
C ILE A 563 0.71 -6.97 -10.21
N ALA A 564 0.33 -8.24 -10.35
CA ALA A 564 -0.69 -8.67 -11.29
C ALA A 564 -1.84 -9.38 -10.55
N THR A 565 -3.07 -9.16 -10.99
CA THR A 565 -4.25 -9.86 -10.47
C THR A 565 -5.08 -10.42 -11.61
N SER A 566 -5.36 -11.73 -11.59
CA SER A 566 -6.25 -12.41 -12.55
C SER A 566 -7.16 -13.37 -11.79
N ASN A 567 -8.47 -13.30 -12.03
CA ASN A 567 -9.49 -14.16 -11.39
C ASN A 567 -9.43 -14.22 -9.84
N GLY A 568 -8.95 -13.15 -9.19
CA GLY A 568 -8.79 -13.10 -7.73
C GLY A 568 -7.49 -13.69 -7.19
N GLU A 569 -6.61 -14.23 -8.06
CA GLU A 569 -5.24 -14.59 -7.70
C GLU A 569 -4.32 -13.36 -7.79
N TYR A 570 -3.47 -13.19 -6.78
CA TYR A 570 -2.44 -12.14 -6.77
C TYR A 570 -1.08 -12.76 -7.10
N ARG A 571 -0.35 -12.14 -8.03
CA ARG A 571 1.06 -12.41 -8.28
C ARG A 571 1.86 -11.12 -8.05
N LEU A 572 2.96 -11.24 -7.36
CA LEU A 572 3.89 -10.16 -7.07
C LEU A 572 5.28 -10.62 -7.48
N ALA A 573 6.00 -9.82 -8.24
CA ALA A 573 7.38 -10.11 -8.62
C ALA A 573 8.24 -8.87 -8.37
N SER A 574 9.31 -9.01 -7.58
CA SER A 574 10.23 -7.91 -7.28
C SER A 574 11.35 -7.84 -8.32
N GLU A 575 11.65 -6.64 -8.79
CA GLU A 575 12.95 -6.32 -9.40
C GLU A 575 13.96 -5.91 -8.32
N ARG A 576 13.45 -5.29 -7.24
CA ARG A 576 14.23 -4.92 -6.07
C ARG A 576 13.38 -5.00 -4.82
N PHE A 577 13.81 -5.83 -3.89
CA PHE A 577 13.29 -5.90 -2.52
C PHE A 577 14.45 -5.65 -1.57
N GLN A 578 14.29 -4.68 -0.67
CA GLN A 578 15.27 -4.39 0.37
C GLN A 578 14.52 -4.15 1.68
N ALA A 579 14.91 -4.84 2.75
CA ALA A 579 14.43 -4.59 4.09
C ALA A 579 15.63 -4.40 5.02
N SER A 580 15.62 -3.36 5.85
CA SER A 580 16.73 -3.10 6.77
C SER A 580 16.25 -2.55 8.10
N THR A 581 17.03 -2.81 9.16
CA THR A 581 16.83 -2.24 10.48
C THR A 581 18.19 -1.85 11.06
N GLU A 582 18.29 -0.63 11.60
CA GLU A 582 19.54 -0.12 12.16
C GLU A 582 19.86 -0.76 13.51
N ALA A 583 18.84 -1.00 14.34
CA ALA A 583 19.02 -1.69 15.60
C ALA A 583 17.87 -2.66 15.89
N LEU A 584 18.21 -3.88 16.29
CA LEU A 584 17.29 -4.90 16.77
C LEU A 584 17.73 -5.32 18.17
N THR A 585 16.80 -5.33 19.12
CA THR A 585 17.06 -5.78 20.49
C THR A 585 16.09 -6.89 20.87
N LYS A 586 16.57 -7.96 21.53
CA LYS A 586 15.72 -9.01 22.12
C LYS A 586 16.45 -9.74 23.25
N ASN A 587 15.94 -9.69 24.48
CA ASN A 587 16.44 -10.49 25.63
C ASN A 587 17.98 -10.51 25.77
N GLY A 588 18.65 -9.35 25.67
CA GLY A 588 20.10 -9.23 25.78
C GLY A 588 20.87 -9.39 24.45
N LEU A 589 20.25 -9.90 23.39
CA LEU A 589 20.77 -9.82 22.02
C LEU A 589 20.57 -8.39 21.49
N LYS A 590 21.64 -7.80 20.95
CA LYS A 590 21.62 -6.55 20.20
C LYS A 590 22.24 -6.80 18.83
N ALA A 591 21.53 -6.47 17.76
CA ALA A 591 22.05 -6.52 16.40
C ALA A 591 21.92 -5.16 15.74
N LYS A 592 22.88 -4.81 14.89
CA LYS A 592 22.94 -3.54 14.17
C LYS A 592 23.12 -3.74 12.68
N GLY A 593 22.52 -2.83 11.91
CA GLY A 593 22.64 -2.79 10.45
C GLY A 593 22.25 -4.09 9.77
N ILE A 594 21.09 -4.64 10.16
CA ILE A 594 20.55 -5.83 9.48
C ILE A 594 19.98 -5.38 8.15
N ARG A 595 20.35 -6.07 7.07
CA ARG A 595 19.86 -5.80 5.72
C ARG A 595 19.53 -7.11 5.01
N LEU A 596 18.38 -7.16 4.36
CA LEU A 596 17.91 -8.25 3.52
C LEU A 596 17.64 -7.70 2.13
N GLU A 597 18.22 -8.29 1.10
CA GLU A 597 18.11 -7.82 -0.29
C GLU A 597 17.77 -8.97 -1.22
N SER A 598 16.84 -8.75 -2.15
CA SER A 598 16.49 -9.69 -3.21
C SER A 598 16.18 -8.94 -4.51
N SER A 599 16.54 -9.51 -5.65
CA SER A 599 16.24 -8.97 -6.98
C SER A 599 15.26 -9.83 -7.79
N GLY A 600 14.68 -10.88 -7.17
CA GLY A 600 13.87 -11.88 -7.87
C GLY A 600 12.81 -12.56 -7.01
N LEU A 601 12.33 -11.90 -5.95
CA LEU A 601 11.26 -12.41 -5.11
C LEU A 601 9.95 -12.49 -5.90
N SER A 602 9.47 -13.71 -6.12
CA SER A 602 8.17 -14.01 -6.72
C SER A 602 7.22 -14.50 -5.62
N CYS A 603 6.05 -13.90 -5.48
CA CYS A 603 5.02 -14.28 -4.54
C CYS A 603 3.69 -14.51 -5.26
N SER A 604 2.97 -15.57 -4.93
CA SER A 604 1.61 -15.84 -5.38
C SER A 604 0.69 -16.11 -4.18
N ALA A 605 -0.58 -15.70 -4.29
CA ALA A 605 -1.56 -15.89 -3.22
C ALA A 605 -2.96 -16.34 -3.71
N PRO A 606 -3.10 -17.54 -4.32
CA PRO A 606 -4.41 -18.14 -4.63
C PRO A 606 -4.99 -18.85 -3.39
N GLY A 607 -5.26 -18.09 -2.33
CA GLY A 607 -5.77 -18.62 -1.05
C GLY A 607 -4.71 -19.14 -0.07
N LYS A 608 -3.48 -19.43 -0.54
CA LYS A 608 -2.28 -19.72 0.29
C LYS A 608 -1.13 -18.86 -0.20
N LEU A 609 -0.37 -18.23 0.71
CA LEU A 609 0.80 -17.43 0.33
C LEU A 609 1.95 -18.36 -0.01
N HIS A 610 2.54 -18.20 -1.19
CA HIS A 610 3.78 -18.87 -1.57
C HIS A 610 4.73 -17.83 -2.18
N CYS A 611 5.91 -17.67 -1.60
CA CYS A 611 6.96 -16.83 -2.13
C CYS A 611 8.23 -17.65 -2.38
N GLU A 612 8.96 -17.32 -3.44
CA GLU A 612 10.23 -17.91 -3.82
C GLU A 612 11.22 -16.81 -4.24
N GLY A 613 12.51 -16.99 -3.99
CA GLY A 613 13.55 -16.09 -4.45
C GLY A 613 14.87 -16.28 -3.72
N ASP A 614 15.92 -15.60 -4.17
CA ASP A 614 17.21 -15.60 -3.48
C ASP A 614 17.39 -14.31 -2.68
N PHE A 615 18.10 -14.39 -1.55
CA PHE A 615 18.31 -13.25 -0.66
C PHE A 615 19.77 -13.12 -0.25
N ASN A 616 20.26 -11.89 -0.16
CA ASN A 616 21.48 -11.58 0.58
C ASN A 616 21.09 -10.98 1.93
N VAL A 617 21.61 -11.56 3.01
CA VAL A 617 21.40 -11.11 4.37
C VAL A 617 22.72 -10.62 4.94
N THR A 618 22.76 -9.39 5.42
CA THR A 618 23.94 -8.80 6.05
C THR A 618 23.59 -8.37 7.47
N VAL A 619 24.49 -8.66 8.41
CA VAL A 619 24.42 -8.19 9.79
C VAL A 619 25.76 -7.53 10.11
N ILE A 620 25.77 -6.19 10.22
CA ILE A 620 27.01 -5.43 10.50
C ILE A 620 27.62 -5.89 11.82
N SER A 621 26.79 -5.97 12.87
CA SER A 621 27.24 -6.55 14.12
C SER A 621 26.08 -7.13 14.94
N PHE A 622 26.38 -8.15 15.73
CA PHE A 622 25.53 -8.62 16.81
C PHE A 622 26.36 -8.76 18.09
N SER A 623 25.70 -8.66 19.24
CA SER A 623 26.27 -8.83 20.57
C SER A 623 25.25 -9.49 21.49
N ALA A 624 25.69 -10.51 22.20
CA ALA A 624 25.00 -11.24 23.25
C ALA A 624 25.99 -11.51 24.40
N PRO A 625 25.54 -11.94 25.59
CA PRO A 625 26.45 -12.27 26.69
C PRO A 625 27.51 -13.29 26.26
N GLY A 626 28.78 -12.89 26.28
CA GLY A 626 29.93 -13.73 25.91
C GLY A 626 30.13 -13.98 24.41
N LEU A 627 29.32 -13.38 23.52
CA LEU A 627 29.39 -13.60 22.08
C LEU A 627 29.13 -12.31 21.29
N SER A 628 30.00 -11.98 20.34
CA SER A 628 29.75 -10.90 19.37
C SER A 628 30.21 -11.31 17.98
N GLY A 629 29.78 -10.61 16.93
CA GLY A 629 30.15 -10.99 15.58
C GLY A 629 29.40 -10.21 14.51
N GLY A 630 29.52 -10.66 13.27
CA GLY A 630 28.86 -10.07 12.10
C GLY A 630 29.33 -10.72 10.81
N GLY A 631 28.61 -10.46 9.72
CA GLY A 631 28.92 -11.03 8.41
C GLY A 631 27.74 -10.97 7.45
N SER A 632 27.90 -11.63 6.31
CA SER A 632 26.88 -11.78 5.28
C SER A 632 26.61 -13.25 4.97
N ALA A 633 25.37 -13.53 4.59
CA ALA A 633 24.90 -14.84 4.16
C ALA A 633 24.10 -14.68 2.86
N ALA A 634 24.42 -15.48 1.84
CA ALA A 634 23.59 -15.64 0.66
C ALA A 634 22.64 -16.81 0.90
N MET A 635 21.33 -16.57 0.77
CA MET A 635 20.28 -17.58 0.83
C MET A 635 19.84 -17.91 -0.59
N GLN A 636 19.88 -19.19 -0.94
CA GLN A 636 19.56 -19.71 -2.27
C GLN A 636 18.32 -20.60 -2.22
N GLY A 637 17.45 -20.46 -3.21
CA GLY A 637 16.20 -21.22 -3.30
C GLY A 637 15.30 -21.01 -2.08
N PHE A 638 15.26 -19.77 -1.54
CA PHE A 638 14.40 -19.49 -0.40
C PHE A 638 12.95 -19.63 -0.84
N GLU A 639 12.20 -20.39 -0.06
CA GLU A 639 10.79 -20.65 -0.25
C GLU A 639 10.05 -20.34 1.05
N LEU A 640 8.98 -19.56 0.97
CA LEU A 640 8.06 -19.26 2.05
C LEU A 640 6.66 -19.72 1.66
N ARG A 641 6.02 -20.52 2.50
CA ARG A 641 4.63 -20.97 2.34
C ARG A 641 3.83 -20.66 3.60
N ARG A 642 2.59 -20.20 3.43
CA ARG A 642 1.63 -20.07 4.52
C ARG A 642 0.37 -20.87 4.21
N GLU A 643 0.14 -21.93 4.97
CA GLU A 643 -1.00 -22.84 4.83
C GLU A 643 -1.61 -23.16 6.20
N GLY A 644 -2.96 -23.09 6.32
CA GLY A 644 -3.65 -23.45 7.55
C GLY A 644 -3.25 -22.61 8.78
N GLY A 645 -2.77 -21.38 8.58
CA GLY A 645 -2.26 -20.50 9.63
C GLY A 645 -0.78 -20.73 9.99
N GLN A 646 -0.18 -21.83 9.55
CA GLN A 646 1.25 -22.14 9.77
C GLN A 646 2.13 -21.41 8.77
N THR A 647 3.29 -20.94 9.23
CA THR A 647 4.32 -20.32 8.36
C THR A 647 5.51 -21.28 8.24
N LEU A 648 5.77 -21.69 7.00
CA LEU A 648 6.86 -22.59 6.63
C LEU A 648 7.85 -21.80 5.76
N ALA A 649 9.13 -21.83 6.08
CA ALA A 649 10.15 -21.37 5.16
C ALA A 649 11.31 -22.36 5.08
N SER A 650 11.99 -22.41 3.94
CA SER A 650 13.16 -23.26 3.74
C SER A 650 14.08 -22.67 2.68
N GLY A 651 15.34 -23.08 2.68
CA GLY A 651 16.31 -22.69 1.67
C GLY A 651 17.71 -23.14 2.03
N GLY A 652 18.62 -23.04 1.06
CA GLY A 652 20.04 -23.16 1.29
C GLY A 652 20.63 -21.82 1.74
N TYR A 653 21.76 -21.86 2.43
CA TYR A 653 22.54 -20.68 2.75
C TYR A 653 24.05 -20.94 2.62
N ALA A 654 24.78 -19.88 2.31
CA ALA A 654 26.24 -19.84 2.29
C ALA A 654 26.75 -18.56 2.95
N THR A 655 27.82 -18.63 3.72
CA THR A 655 28.52 -17.50 4.34
C THR A 655 30.00 -17.58 3.99
N ASP A 656 30.63 -16.46 3.65
CA ASP A 656 32.06 -16.45 3.26
C ASP A 656 32.97 -15.96 4.41
N ASP A 657 32.55 -14.97 5.21
CA ASP A 657 33.40 -14.37 6.27
C ASP A 657 32.62 -14.07 7.55
N TRP A 658 31.94 -15.07 8.11
CA TRP A 658 31.21 -14.86 9.35
C TRP A 658 32.18 -14.76 10.53
N THR A 659 32.34 -13.55 11.07
CA THR A 659 33.24 -13.30 12.21
C THR A 659 32.50 -13.51 13.51
N THR A 660 33.07 -14.32 14.40
CA THR A 660 32.56 -14.56 15.76
C THR A 660 33.66 -14.29 16.77
N ARG A 661 33.35 -13.51 17.81
CA ARG A 661 34.19 -13.26 18.98
C ARG A 661 33.54 -13.86 20.22
N ILE A 662 34.34 -14.58 21.01
CA ILE A 662 33.90 -15.26 22.23
C ILE A 662 34.61 -14.59 23.42
N ASN A 663 33.83 -14.06 24.36
CA ASN A 663 34.30 -13.30 25.52
C ASN A 663 35.30 -12.18 25.18
N ASP A 664 35.19 -11.60 23.97
CA ASP A 664 36.10 -10.61 23.37
C ASP A 664 37.60 -11.00 23.32
N LYS A 665 37.93 -12.25 23.67
CA LYS A 665 39.30 -12.77 23.72
C LYS A 665 39.63 -13.63 22.51
N TYR A 666 38.68 -14.46 22.08
CA TYR A 666 38.89 -15.40 20.99
C TYR A 666 38.12 -14.96 19.76
N MET A 667 38.75 -15.02 18.59
CA MET A 667 38.13 -14.66 17.31
C MET A 667 38.21 -15.83 16.33
N ILE A 668 37.09 -16.11 15.67
CA ILE A 668 36.92 -17.18 14.69
C ILE A 668 36.25 -16.58 13.46
N ILE A 669 36.82 -16.82 12.29
CA ILE A 669 36.21 -16.49 11.00
C ILE A 669 35.76 -17.81 10.38
N THR A 670 34.48 -17.88 10.00
CA THR A 670 33.88 -19.11 9.47
C THR A 670 33.20 -18.88 8.13
N GLU A 671 33.50 -19.78 7.19
CA GLU A 671 32.67 -20.07 6.03
C GLU A 671 31.64 -21.14 6.43
N ALA A 672 30.39 -21.04 6.00
CA ALA A 672 29.38 -22.03 6.32
C ALA A 672 28.43 -22.22 5.16
N GLN A 673 28.12 -23.47 4.81
CA GLN A 673 27.12 -23.81 3.81
C GLN A 673 26.15 -24.85 4.38
N GLY A 674 24.87 -24.68 4.14
CA GLY A 674 23.87 -25.59 4.68
C GLY A 674 22.46 -25.29 4.24
N ASP A 675 21.53 -26.02 4.83
CA ASP A 675 20.09 -25.86 4.61
C ASP A 675 19.41 -25.48 5.91
N PHE A 676 18.33 -24.72 5.81
CA PHE A 676 17.47 -24.41 6.93
C PHE A 676 16.01 -24.66 6.63
N THR A 677 15.26 -24.90 7.70
CA THR A 677 13.81 -24.95 7.72
C THR A 677 13.29 -24.14 8.89
N PHE A 678 12.21 -23.42 8.66
CA PHE A 678 11.50 -22.62 9.63
C PHE A 678 10.05 -23.09 9.67
N ARG A 679 9.54 -23.40 10.87
CA ARG A 679 8.14 -23.76 11.10
C ARG A 679 7.65 -23.08 12.37
N ASP A 680 6.67 -22.19 12.24
CA ASP A 680 5.95 -21.56 13.36
C ASP A 680 6.87 -21.06 14.49
N LEU A 681 7.90 -20.29 14.12
CA LEU A 681 8.93 -19.72 15.02
C LEU A 681 10.08 -20.66 15.43
N VAL A 682 10.13 -21.89 14.91
CA VAL A 682 11.27 -22.79 15.13
C VAL A 682 12.10 -22.88 13.86
N LEU A 683 13.33 -22.38 13.93
CA LEU A 683 14.35 -22.54 12.91
C LEU A 683 15.20 -23.78 13.21
N ARG A 684 15.52 -24.54 12.18
CA ARG A 684 16.40 -25.71 12.23
C ARG A 684 17.30 -25.68 11.01
N GLY A 685 18.53 -26.14 11.15
CA GLY A 685 19.41 -26.27 10.02
C GLY A 685 20.52 -27.27 10.25
N GLN A 686 21.15 -27.63 9.15
CA GLN A 686 22.36 -28.41 9.12
C GLN A 686 23.35 -27.67 8.24
N SER A 687 24.61 -27.60 8.66
CA SER A 687 25.64 -26.87 7.92
C SER A 687 27.00 -27.50 8.06
N GLN A 688 27.72 -27.52 6.95
CA GLN A 688 29.16 -27.67 6.93
C GLN A 688 29.77 -26.30 7.25
N VAL A 689 30.64 -26.26 8.27
CA VAL A 689 31.32 -25.05 8.73
C VAL A 689 32.81 -25.25 8.53
N LYS A 690 33.47 -24.27 7.94
CA LYS A 690 34.91 -24.24 7.73
C LYS A 690 35.49 -23.03 8.43
N ALA A 691 36.50 -23.25 9.26
CA ALA A 691 37.27 -22.22 9.95
C ALA A 691 38.75 -22.43 9.60
N GLY A 692 39.33 -21.53 8.81
CA GLY A 692 40.66 -21.73 8.22
C GLY A 692 40.71 -23.05 7.43
N HIS A 693 41.57 -23.97 7.85
CA HIS A 693 41.71 -25.29 7.23
C HIS A 693 40.90 -26.40 7.92
N VAL A 694 40.14 -26.08 8.97
CA VAL A 694 39.33 -27.04 9.73
C VAL A 694 37.89 -27.04 9.24
N THR A 695 37.36 -28.21 8.94
CA THR A 695 35.97 -28.40 8.53
C THR A 695 35.22 -29.24 9.58
N GLY A 696 34.01 -28.81 9.90
CA GLY A 696 33.08 -29.51 10.77
C GLY A 696 31.67 -29.51 10.20
N GLU A 697 30.82 -30.33 10.80
CA GLU A 697 29.38 -30.37 10.56
C GLU A 697 28.67 -29.83 11.79
N SER A 698 27.52 -29.21 11.57
CA SER A 698 26.72 -28.61 12.62
C SER A 698 25.24 -28.88 12.38
N ASN A 699 24.54 -29.28 13.42
CA ASN A 699 23.08 -29.38 13.46
C ASN A 699 22.58 -28.41 14.52
N TRP A 700 21.68 -27.51 14.16
CA TRP A 700 21.26 -26.45 15.07
C TRP A 700 19.77 -26.20 15.00
N THR A 701 19.22 -25.71 16.11
CA THR A 701 17.82 -25.31 16.22
C THR A 701 17.66 -24.09 17.11
N HIS A 702 16.74 -23.22 16.75
CA HIS A 702 16.38 -22.04 17.52
C HIS A 702 14.86 -21.84 17.54
N ASP A 703 14.29 -21.72 18.74
CA ASP A 703 12.89 -21.34 18.98
C ASP A 703 12.84 -19.84 19.31
N PHE A 704 12.39 -19.04 18.34
CA PHE A 704 12.28 -17.58 18.46
C PHE A 704 11.21 -17.14 19.47
N GLY A 705 10.19 -17.98 19.71
CA GLY A 705 9.12 -17.70 20.69
C GLY A 705 9.61 -17.83 22.13
N LYS A 706 10.52 -18.77 22.38
CA LYS A 706 11.16 -18.97 23.70
C LYS A 706 12.52 -18.32 23.83
N ALA A 707 13.07 -17.74 22.75
CA ALA A 707 14.44 -17.24 22.66
C ALA A 707 15.48 -18.26 23.14
N ARG A 708 15.33 -19.53 22.71
CA ARG A 708 16.18 -20.65 23.15
C ARG A 708 16.62 -21.50 21.96
N GLY A 709 17.83 -22.01 21.98
CA GLY A 709 18.32 -22.90 20.93
C GLY A 709 19.43 -23.84 21.40
N SER A 710 19.86 -24.69 20.49
CA SER A 710 20.98 -25.60 20.67
C SER A 710 21.67 -25.90 19.35
N ALA A 711 22.96 -26.18 19.41
CA ALA A 711 23.77 -26.62 18.30
C ALA A 711 24.63 -27.81 18.72
N GLU A 712 24.69 -28.82 17.86
CA GLU A 712 25.65 -29.91 17.91
C GLU A 712 26.66 -29.67 16.80
N ILE A 713 27.95 -29.66 17.14
CA ILE A 713 29.05 -29.43 16.19
C ILE A 713 29.99 -30.63 16.27
N SER A 714 30.40 -31.16 15.14
CA SER A 714 31.36 -32.26 15.06
C SER A 714 32.45 -31.98 14.04
N VAL A 715 33.69 -32.20 14.45
CA VAL A 715 34.89 -32.13 13.61
C VAL A 715 35.44 -33.55 13.49
N ALA A 716 35.20 -34.19 12.35
CA ALA A 716 35.57 -35.59 12.14
C ALA A 716 37.09 -35.83 12.19
N LYS A 717 37.87 -34.88 11.65
CA LYS A 717 39.33 -34.83 11.73
C LYS A 717 39.84 -33.46 11.27
N ALA A 718 40.52 -32.74 12.16
CA ALA A 718 41.34 -31.59 11.86
C ALA A 718 42.81 -32.01 11.93
N GLY A 719 43.62 -31.65 10.94
CA GLY A 719 45.06 -31.90 10.94
C GLY A 719 45.82 -30.59 10.94
N PHE A 720 46.82 -30.49 11.81
CA PHE A 720 47.65 -29.29 11.96
C PHE A 720 49.04 -29.52 11.36
N SER A 721 49.67 -28.43 10.92
CA SER A 721 51.08 -28.41 10.50
C SER A 721 51.66 -27.02 10.77
N GLN A 722 52.98 -26.87 10.63
CA GLN A 722 53.61 -25.54 10.75
C GLN A 722 53.04 -24.52 9.76
N MET A 723 52.54 -24.98 8.60
CA MET A 723 51.92 -24.14 7.56
C MET A 723 50.42 -23.92 7.76
N LYS A 724 49.79 -24.70 8.64
CA LYS A 724 48.35 -24.68 8.94
C LYS A 724 48.15 -24.90 10.44
N PRO A 725 48.58 -23.96 11.29
CA PRO A 725 48.55 -24.16 12.73
C PRO A 725 47.18 -23.71 13.30
N LEU A 726 46.94 -23.91 14.59
CA LEU A 726 45.62 -23.63 15.19
C LEU A 726 45.22 -22.15 15.15
N SER A 727 46.18 -21.22 15.18
CA SER A 727 45.93 -19.78 15.14
C SER A 727 45.26 -19.31 13.84
N ASP A 728 45.42 -20.05 12.73
CA ASP A 728 44.68 -19.83 11.47
C ASP A 728 43.17 -20.09 11.62
N VAL A 729 42.77 -20.85 12.64
CA VAL A 729 41.39 -21.26 12.91
C VAL A 729 40.79 -20.40 14.02
N ILE A 730 41.52 -20.21 15.12
CA ILE A 730 41.08 -19.46 16.30
C ILE A 730 42.22 -18.56 16.77
N SER A 731 42.02 -17.25 16.66
CA SER A 731 42.99 -16.27 17.17
C SER A 731 42.79 -16.01 18.67
N GLY A 732 43.88 -15.74 19.40
CA GLY A 732 43.87 -15.37 20.82
C GLY A 732 44.03 -16.53 21.81
N LEU A 733 44.30 -17.75 21.31
CA LEU A 733 44.66 -18.88 22.17
C LEU A 733 46.10 -18.74 22.69
N PRO A 734 46.39 -19.14 23.94
CA PRO A 734 47.73 -19.06 24.52
C PRO A 734 48.68 -20.16 24.01
N VAL A 735 48.14 -21.26 23.47
CA VAL A 735 48.89 -22.42 23.01
C VAL A 735 48.63 -22.62 21.52
N GLU A 736 49.70 -22.83 20.77
CA GLU A 736 49.65 -23.04 19.33
C GLU A 736 49.81 -24.53 18.99
N LEU A 737 48.89 -25.11 18.22
CA LEU A 737 49.04 -26.47 17.71
C LEU A 737 49.64 -26.43 16.30
N VAL A 738 50.77 -27.10 16.12
CA VAL A 738 51.59 -27.03 14.89
C VAL A 738 51.82 -28.39 14.23
N SER A 739 51.30 -29.48 14.81
CA SER A 739 51.28 -30.82 14.22
C SER A 739 50.22 -31.71 14.87
N GLY A 740 49.92 -32.84 14.25
CA GLY A 740 49.02 -33.88 14.76
C GLY A 740 47.57 -33.69 14.34
N THR A 741 46.67 -34.42 15.00
CA THR A 741 45.24 -34.41 14.63
C THR A 741 44.32 -34.22 15.83
N LEU A 742 43.27 -33.43 15.62
CA LEU A 742 42.17 -33.21 16.56
C LEU A 742 40.88 -33.79 15.98
N ARG A 743 40.12 -34.49 16.82
CA ARG A 743 38.70 -34.78 16.57
C ARG A 743 37.89 -34.14 17.66
N GLY A 744 36.73 -33.60 17.32
CA GLY A 744 35.92 -32.83 18.26
C GLY A 744 34.44 -33.10 18.11
N LYS A 745 33.73 -33.07 19.22
CA LYS A 745 32.26 -33.01 19.25
C LYS A 745 31.82 -32.10 20.38
N GLY A 746 30.91 -31.18 20.09
CA GLY A 746 30.37 -30.24 21.06
C GLY A 746 28.85 -30.14 20.96
N THR A 747 28.19 -30.04 22.10
CA THR A 747 26.77 -29.67 22.19
C THR A 747 26.67 -28.40 23.02
N PHE A 748 26.11 -27.36 22.41
CA PHE A 748 25.95 -26.04 23.00
C PHE A 748 24.47 -25.67 23.04
N SER A 749 24.06 -24.93 24.05
CA SER A 749 22.73 -24.37 24.15
C SER A 749 22.80 -22.87 24.43
N TRP A 750 21.77 -22.13 24.01
CA TRP A 750 21.65 -20.72 24.33
C TRP A 750 20.21 -20.40 24.79
N PRO A 751 20.03 -19.68 25.92
CA PRO A 751 21.05 -19.39 26.93
C PRO A 751 21.69 -20.68 27.45
N ALA A 752 22.96 -20.60 27.81
CA ALA A 752 23.77 -21.76 28.11
C ALA A 752 23.27 -22.54 29.33
N ARG A 753 23.40 -23.88 29.27
CA ARG A 753 22.80 -24.80 30.25
C ARG A 753 23.82 -25.80 30.77
N ASN A 754 23.46 -26.47 31.86
CA ASN A 754 24.27 -27.54 32.44
C ASN A 754 24.33 -28.82 31.57
N SER A 755 23.64 -28.83 30.43
CA SER A 755 23.67 -29.92 29.44
C SER A 755 24.77 -29.75 28.39
N ASP A 756 25.45 -28.60 28.35
CA ASP A 756 26.48 -28.36 27.35
C ASP A 756 27.70 -29.24 27.61
N ARG A 757 28.29 -29.77 26.53
CA ARG A 757 29.34 -30.77 26.57
C ARG A 757 30.32 -30.55 25.43
N LEU A 758 31.61 -30.65 25.71
CA LEU A 758 32.67 -30.65 24.72
C LEU A 758 33.49 -31.93 24.87
N GLN A 759 33.85 -32.54 23.76
CA GLN A 759 34.72 -33.71 23.70
C GLN A 759 35.76 -33.45 22.61
N ALA A 760 37.03 -33.62 22.96
CA ALA A 760 38.16 -33.40 22.06
C ALA A 760 39.15 -34.56 22.21
N GLN A 761 39.52 -35.18 21.10
CA GLN A 761 40.53 -36.23 21.03
C GLN A 761 41.75 -35.67 20.30
N LEU A 762 42.90 -35.70 20.97
CA LEU A 762 44.19 -35.33 20.42
C LEU A 762 44.99 -36.60 20.11
N ARG A 763 45.64 -36.62 18.95
CA ARG A 763 46.55 -37.70 18.56
C ARG A 763 47.83 -37.13 17.98
N ASP A 764 48.93 -37.48 18.64
CA ASP A 764 50.30 -37.10 18.30
C ASP A 764 50.46 -35.60 18.03
N VAL A 765 49.83 -34.77 18.87
CA VAL A 765 49.82 -33.32 18.71
C VAL A 765 51.16 -32.72 19.16
N ALA A 766 51.66 -31.75 18.39
CA ALA A 766 52.74 -30.87 18.81
C ALA A 766 52.17 -29.50 19.16
N ALA A 767 52.52 -28.99 20.34
CA ALA A 767 52.02 -27.73 20.88
C ALA A 767 53.19 -26.82 21.27
N ILE A 768 53.05 -25.52 21.03
CA ILE A 768 54.01 -24.48 21.41
C ILE A 768 53.33 -23.52 22.39
N TYR A 769 54.02 -23.19 23.47
CA TYR A 769 53.64 -22.17 24.43
C TYR A 769 54.87 -21.30 24.69
N GLU A 770 54.85 -20.04 24.25
CA GLU A 770 56.01 -19.14 24.30
C GLU A 770 57.27 -19.81 23.72
N ASN A 771 58.30 -20.05 24.55
CA ASN A 771 59.56 -20.68 24.17
C ASN A 771 59.60 -22.19 24.49
N THR A 772 58.49 -22.75 24.97
CA THR A 772 58.35 -24.17 25.34
C THR A 772 57.58 -24.91 24.26
N PHE A 773 57.96 -26.15 23.99
CA PHE A 773 57.19 -27.03 23.10
C PHE A 773 56.98 -28.41 23.71
N ALA A 774 55.88 -29.03 23.27
CA ALA A 774 55.50 -30.40 23.61
C ALA A 774 55.21 -31.17 22.33
N VAL A 775 55.65 -32.43 22.26
CA VAL A 775 55.42 -33.31 21.10
C VAL A 775 54.82 -34.64 21.52
N GLY A 776 54.02 -35.22 20.61
CA GLY A 776 53.38 -36.51 20.82
C GLY A 776 52.24 -36.49 21.84
N ILE A 777 51.59 -35.34 22.03
CA ILE A 777 50.47 -35.19 22.96
C ILE A 777 49.29 -36.03 22.46
N THR A 778 48.85 -36.98 23.27
CA THR A 778 47.73 -37.88 22.98
C THR A 778 46.84 -38.01 24.20
N GLY A 779 45.54 -37.89 23.98
CA GLY A 779 44.54 -37.97 25.05
C GLY A 779 43.14 -37.59 24.57
N GLU A 780 42.17 -37.75 25.45
CA GLU A 780 40.78 -37.36 25.20
C GLU A 780 40.30 -36.49 26.35
N ALA A 781 39.89 -35.26 26.06
CA ALA A 781 39.27 -34.37 27.02
C ALA A 781 37.76 -34.39 26.85
N VAL A 782 37.04 -34.53 27.97
CA VAL A 782 35.60 -34.39 28.04
C VAL A 782 35.28 -33.31 29.07
N LEU A 783 34.62 -32.25 28.64
CA LEU A 783 34.16 -31.16 29.50
C LEU A 783 32.63 -31.10 29.48
N GLN A 784 32.04 -30.82 30.64
CA GLN A 784 30.63 -30.50 30.83
C GLN A 784 30.51 -29.13 31.47
N ARG A 785 29.43 -28.42 31.17
CA ARG A 785 29.15 -27.12 31.75
C ARG A 785 28.29 -27.26 33.00
N LYS A 786 28.54 -26.45 34.03
CA LYS A 786 27.62 -26.24 35.16
C LYS A 786 27.72 -24.80 35.63
N GLY A 787 26.61 -24.05 35.53
CA GLY A 787 26.69 -22.59 35.64
C GLY A 787 27.59 -22.04 34.55
N ASP A 788 28.54 -21.17 34.90
CA ASP A 788 29.51 -20.61 33.94
C ASP A 788 30.84 -21.37 33.86
N SER A 789 31.01 -22.42 34.67
CA SER A 789 32.23 -23.22 34.72
C SER A 789 32.15 -24.46 33.83
N TRP A 790 33.27 -24.78 33.17
CA TRP A 790 33.50 -26.07 32.51
C TRP A 790 34.31 -26.99 33.43
N TYR A 791 33.93 -28.25 33.51
CA TYR A 791 34.58 -29.24 34.36
C TYR A 791 34.63 -30.61 33.68
N THR A 792 35.58 -31.45 34.07
CA THR A 792 35.65 -32.84 33.62
C THR A 792 34.74 -33.71 34.50
N PRO A 793 33.83 -34.54 33.94
CA PRO A 793 32.97 -35.41 34.75
C PRO A 793 33.74 -36.59 35.39
N LYS A 794 34.91 -36.93 34.85
CA LYS A 794 35.85 -37.92 35.38
C LYS A 794 37.28 -37.55 34.96
N PRO A 795 38.32 -38.03 35.66
CA PRO A 795 39.70 -37.84 35.23
C PRO A 795 39.95 -38.42 33.83
N GLN A 796 40.72 -37.71 33.03
CA GLN A 796 40.97 -38.00 31.61
C GLN A 796 42.44 -38.36 31.38
N ALA A 797 42.73 -39.50 30.76
CA ALA A 797 44.12 -39.91 30.54
C ALA A 797 44.79 -39.12 29.41
N PHE A 798 45.97 -38.57 29.71
CA PHE A 798 46.82 -37.86 28.77
C PHE A 798 48.25 -38.40 28.83
N SER A 799 48.94 -38.29 27.70
CA SER A 799 50.37 -38.57 27.59
C SER A 799 51.03 -37.61 26.62
N ALA A 800 52.32 -37.35 26.82
CA ALA A 800 53.17 -36.66 25.86
C ALA A 800 54.51 -37.41 25.74
N LYS A 801 55.06 -37.48 24.52
CA LYS A 801 56.38 -38.11 24.31
C LYS A 801 57.47 -37.28 24.95
N ARG A 802 57.39 -35.96 24.78
CA ARG A 802 58.38 -35.03 25.31
C ARG A 802 57.80 -33.63 25.50
N VAL A 803 58.20 -32.96 26.56
CA VAL A 803 58.06 -31.53 26.79
C VAL A 803 59.47 -30.97 27.00
N ASP A 804 59.81 -29.91 26.28
CA ASP A 804 61.12 -29.29 26.37
C ASP A 804 60.99 -27.86 26.90
N VAL A 805 61.37 -27.68 28.17
CA VAL A 805 61.42 -26.40 28.88
C VAL A 805 62.86 -25.85 28.97
N GLY A 806 63.76 -26.30 28.08
CA GLY A 806 65.21 -26.10 28.15
C GLY A 806 65.94 -27.37 28.63
N VAL A 807 65.23 -28.24 29.37
CA VAL A 807 65.65 -29.61 29.68
C VAL A 807 64.52 -30.55 29.25
N PRO A 808 64.83 -31.66 28.54
CA PRO A 808 63.80 -32.58 28.07
C PRO A 808 63.18 -33.38 29.22
N VAL A 809 61.86 -33.28 29.35
CA VAL A 809 61.02 -34.16 30.15
C VAL A 809 60.35 -35.14 29.18
N GLU A 810 60.55 -36.44 29.36
CA GLU A 810 60.14 -37.48 28.43
C GLU A 810 59.08 -38.41 29.04
N ASN A 811 58.37 -39.15 28.19
CA ASN A 811 57.44 -40.21 28.59
C ASN A 811 56.39 -39.80 29.64
N ILE A 812 55.83 -38.60 29.50
CA ILE A 812 54.91 -37.98 30.45
C ILE A 812 53.53 -38.65 30.37
N ARG A 813 52.96 -38.99 31.52
CA ARG A 813 51.60 -39.55 31.66
C ARG A 813 50.91 -38.98 32.89
N PHE A 814 49.62 -38.68 32.78
CA PHE A 814 48.82 -38.19 33.91
C PHE A 814 47.31 -38.35 33.63
N LEU A 815 46.50 -38.22 34.67
CA LEU A 815 45.06 -38.05 34.59
C LEU A 815 44.68 -36.58 34.81
N LEU A 816 44.13 -35.93 33.79
CA LEU A 816 43.66 -34.55 33.83
C LEU A 816 42.24 -34.47 34.41
N SER A 817 42.04 -33.62 35.41
CA SER A 817 40.72 -33.21 35.89
C SER A 817 40.61 -31.69 35.92
N VAL A 818 39.45 -31.15 35.54
CA VAL A 818 39.09 -29.74 35.71
C VAL A 818 37.87 -29.69 36.62
N GLU A 819 37.95 -28.97 37.73
CA GLU A 819 36.88 -28.86 38.72
C GLU A 819 36.08 -27.55 38.57
N GLN A 820 34.90 -27.51 39.18
CA GLN A 820 34.03 -26.32 39.16
C GLN A 820 34.64 -25.13 39.91
N SER A 821 35.55 -25.39 40.86
CA SER A 821 36.35 -24.38 41.57
C SER A 821 37.35 -23.66 40.66
N GLY A 822 37.55 -24.15 39.43
CA GLY A 822 38.62 -23.69 38.54
C GLY A 822 39.93 -24.45 38.75
N ASP A 823 39.96 -25.50 39.58
CA ASP A 823 41.17 -26.30 39.76
C ASP A 823 41.42 -27.21 38.55
N VAL A 824 42.65 -27.20 38.04
CA VAL A 824 43.19 -28.11 37.02
C VAL A 824 44.18 -29.04 37.71
N ILE A 825 43.84 -30.32 37.77
CA ILE A 825 44.55 -31.35 38.52
C ILE A 825 45.16 -32.36 37.55
N PHE A 826 46.46 -32.56 37.65
CA PHE A 826 47.22 -33.61 36.96
C PHE A 826 47.52 -34.70 37.99
N ALA A 827 46.62 -35.68 38.10
CA ALA A 827 46.73 -36.77 39.06
C ALA A 827 47.60 -37.92 38.52
N GLY A 828 48.43 -38.50 39.39
CA GLY A 828 49.35 -39.58 39.04
C GLY A 828 50.28 -39.18 37.89
N LEU A 829 50.91 -38.01 38.01
CA LEU A 829 51.89 -37.55 37.03
C LEU A 829 53.13 -38.43 37.14
N ASP A 830 53.49 -39.09 36.05
CA ASP A 830 54.73 -39.84 35.89
C ASP A 830 55.47 -39.33 34.65
N ALA A 831 56.77 -39.09 34.77
CA ALA A 831 57.63 -38.66 33.66
C ALA A 831 59.09 -39.07 33.89
N GLU A 832 59.90 -38.94 32.85
CA GLU A 832 61.35 -39.16 32.88
C GLU A 832 62.08 -37.82 32.71
N LEU A 833 63.10 -37.60 33.52
CA LEU A 833 63.92 -36.37 33.47
C LEU A 833 65.36 -36.72 33.80
N LEU A 834 66.30 -36.31 32.94
CA LEU A 834 67.75 -36.49 33.17
C LEU A 834 68.14 -37.94 33.53
N GLY A 835 67.49 -38.93 32.89
CA GLY A 835 67.71 -40.36 33.12
C GLY A 835 67.11 -40.93 34.42
N GLY A 836 66.41 -40.11 35.21
CA GLY A 836 65.63 -40.53 36.38
C GLY A 836 64.12 -40.39 36.13
N SER A 837 63.33 -40.50 37.20
CA SER A 837 61.87 -40.37 37.15
C SER A 837 61.34 -39.19 37.99
N VAL A 838 60.24 -38.59 37.53
CA VAL A 838 59.49 -37.54 38.21
C VAL A 838 58.09 -38.05 38.51
N HIS A 839 57.62 -37.87 39.73
CA HIS A 839 56.31 -38.32 40.19
C HIS A 839 55.56 -37.22 40.96
N SER A 840 54.24 -37.15 40.77
CA SER A 840 53.32 -36.40 41.62
C SER A 840 52.01 -37.15 41.83
N ASP A 841 51.55 -37.26 43.07
CA ASP A 841 50.21 -37.81 43.36
C ASP A 841 49.12 -36.94 42.72
N ALA A 842 49.23 -35.62 42.87
CA ALA A 842 48.37 -34.62 42.26
C ALA A 842 49.11 -33.28 42.17
N LEU A 843 49.21 -32.77 40.95
CA LEU A 843 49.75 -31.45 40.67
C LEU A 843 48.58 -30.53 40.28
N THR A 844 48.31 -29.52 41.10
CA THR A 844 47.07 -28.73 41.03
C THR A 844 47.36 -27.25 40.82
N TRP A 845 46.66 -26.63 39.86
CA TRP A 845 46.63 -25.18 39.64
C TRP A 845 45.19 -24.67 39.69
N ASN A 846 44.98 -23.42 40.10
CA ASN A 846 43.67 -22.78 40.02
C ASN A 846 43.64 -21.75 38.87
N LEU A 847 42.61 -21.81 38.02
CA LEU A 847 42.45 -20.90 36.87
C LEU A 847 42.18 -19.44 37.25
N ALA A 848 41.75 -19.18 38.48
CA ALA A 848 41.63 -17.84 39.05
C ALA A 848 42.85 -17.43 39.89
N GLY A 849 43.94 -18.23 39.86
CA GLY A 849 45.19 -17.92 40.54
C GLY A 849 45.19 -18.13 42.06
N GLU A 850 44.17 -18.80 42.60
CA GLU A 850 44.16 -19.14 44.03
C GLU A 850 45.31 -20.08 44.42
N GLU A 851 45.83 -19.91 45.64
CA GLU A 851 46.93 -20.74 46.17
C GLU A 851 46.55 -22.23 46.17
N ARG A 852 47.40 -23.05 45.55
CA ARG A 852 47.33 -24.52 45.58
C ARG A 852 48.69 -25.10 45.95
N ARG A 853 48.66 -26.24 46.63
CA ARG A 853 49.86 -26.93 47.14
C ARG A 853 49.95 -28.30 46.54
N SER A 854 51.13 -28.63 46.03
CA SER A 854 51.44 -29.91 45.40
C SER A 854 52.82 -30.40 45.85
N GLN A 855 53.15 -31.66 45.56
CA GLN A 855 54.49 -32.19 45.82
C GLN A 855 55.01 -32.93 44.58
N LEU A 856 56.25 -32.63 44.18
CA LEU A 856 56.99 -33.39 43.20
C LEU A 856 58.08 -34.23 43.87
N SER A 857 58.20 -35.48 43.47
CA SER A 857 59.25 -36.39 43.90
C SER A 857 60.08 -36.79 42.68
N PHE A 858 61.38 -36.58 42.77
CA PHE A 858 62.35 -36.93 41.75
C PHE A 858 63.21 -38.08 42.26
N SER A 859 63.43 -39.08 41.42
CA SER A 859 64.13 -40.31 41.78
C SER A 859 65.24 -40.59 40.76
N GLY A 860 66.48 -40.62 41.23
CA GLY A 860 67.64 -41.06 40.46
C GLY A 860 68.07 -40.11 39.34
N LEU A 861 67.86 -38.80 39.47
CA LEU A 861 68.28 -37.83 38.45
C LEU A 861 69.81 -37.86 38.28
N SER A 862 70.28 -38.02 37.05
CA SER A 862 71.70 -38.10 36.74
C SER A 862 72.33 -36.71 36.69
N LEU A 863 73.27 -36.43 37.60
CA LEU A 863 74.06 -35.19 37.55
C LEU A 863 74.95 -35.11 36.31
N ARG A 864 75.31 -36.26 35.73
CA ARG A 864 76.05 -36.30 34.45
C ARG A 864 75.17 -35.82 33.31
N ALA A 865 73.94 -36.33 33.22
CA ALA A 865 73.00 -35.87 32.21
C ALA A 865 72.74 -34.36 32.36
N LEU A 866 72.62 -33.86 33.59
CA LEU A 866 72.48 -32.42 33.84
C LEU A 866 73.71 -31.62 33.36
N SER A 867 74.94 -32.05 33.68
CA SER A 867 76.14 -31.35 33.23
C SER A 867 76.28 -31.36 31.71
N ASP A 868 75.87 -32.45 31.05
CA ASP A 868 75.90 -32.57 29.60
C ASP A 868 74.91 -31.60 28.93
N GLN A 869 73.74 -31.35 29.55
CA GLN A 869 72.77 -30.36 29.06
C GLN A 869 73.25 -28.91 29.20
N MET A 870 74.08 -28.60 30.20
CA MET A 870 74.56 -27.24 30.46
C MET A 870 75.67 -26.78 29.51
N GLU A 871 76.28 -27.70 28.74
CA GLU A 871 77.40 -27.45 27.81
C GLU A 871 78.59 -26.68 28.43
N ALA A 872 78.72 -26.69 29.76
CA ALA A 872 79.75 -25.97 30.48
C ALA A 872 81.07 -26.75 30.47
N GLY A 873 81.99 -26.43 29.55
CA GLY A 873 83.27 -27.14 29.39
C GLY A 873 84.18 -27.15 30.62
N ASN A 874 83.92 -26.29 31.61
CA ASN A 874 84.67 -26.18 32.85
C ASN A 874 84.00 -26.87 34.05
N PHE A 875 82.80 -27.43 33.90
CA PHE A 875 82.04 -28.07 34.97
C PHE A 875 81.60 -29.49 34.58
N ASN A 876 81.91 -30.49 35.42
CA ASN A 876 81.46 -31.86 35.24
C ASN A 876 80.98 -32.44 36.57
N ALA A 877 79.80 -33.05 36.57
CA ALA A 877 79.24 -33.69 37.75
C ALA A 877 78.78 -35.12 37.42
N SER A 878 78.76 -35.98 38.43
CA SER A 878 78.26 -37.35 38.34
C SER A 878 77.66 -37.78 39.67
N GLY A 879 76.96 -38.92 39.67
CA GLY A 879 76.12 -39.38 40.77
C GLY A 879 74.63 -39.20 40.43
N ALA A 880 73.79 -39.82 41.24
CA ALA A 880 72.33 -39.75 41.10
C ALA A 880 71.72 -39.08 42.33
N ILE A 881 70.76 -38.18 42.13
CA ILE A 881 70.08 -37.47 43.21
C ILE A 881 68.58 -37.77 43.24
N ASP A 882 68.05 -37.82 44.45
CA ASP A 882 66.63 -37.83 44.76
C ASP A 882 66.24 -36.45 45.29
N MET A 883 65.06 -35.97 44.91
CA MET A 883 64.54 -34.69 45.40
C MET A 883 63.08 -34.80 45.81
N THR A 884 62.66 -34.00 46.79
CA THR A 884 61.25 -33.79 47.13
C THR A 884 60.99 -32.29 47.17
N ILE A 885 60.11 -31.81 46.32
CA ILE A 885 59.86 -30.40 46.07
C ILE A 885 58.38 -30.09 46.39
N PRO A 886 58.09 -29.49 47.55
CA PRO A 886 56.78 -28.93 47.84
C PRO A 886 56.56 -27.67 47.00
N LEU A 887 55.52 -27.68 46.17
CA LEU A 887 55.16 -26.57 45.30
C LEU A 887 53.95 -25.83 45.86
N ILE A 888 54.01 -24.50 45.78
CA ILE A 888 52.89 -23.60 45.97
C ILE A 888 52.69 -22.89 44.63
N THR A 889 51.46 -22.85 44.13
CA THR A 889 51.10 -22.17 42.88
C THR A 889 49.98 -21.18 43.12
N ASP A 890 50.15 -19.94 42.71
CA ASP A 890 49.19 -18.84 42.86
C ASP A 890 49.34 -17.83 41.69
N GLU A 891 48.71 -16.66 41.79
CA GLU A 891 48.82 -15.55 40.82
C GLU A 891 50.26 -15.06 40.61
N GLU A 892 51.14 -15.17 41.61
CA GLU A 892 52.55 -14.72 41.54
C GLU A 892 53.44 -15.75 40.83
N GLY A 893 52.98 -17.00 40.72
CA GLY A 893 53.61 -18.06 39.97
C GLY A 893 53.86 -19.31 40.82
N VAL A 894 55.06 -19.89 40.68
CA VAL A 894 55.45 -21.11 41.39
C VAL A 894 56.43 -20.75 42.51
N THR A 895 56.17 -21.22 43.72
CA THR A 895 57.06 -21.09 44.87
C THR A 895 57.40 -22.47 45.44
N VAL A 896 58.66 -22.69 45.83
CA VAL A 896 59.10 -23.86 46.60
C VAL A 896 59.53 -23.40 47.98
N LYS A 897 58.96 -24.04 49.01
CA LYS A 897 59.43 -23.88 50.39
C LYS A 897 59.94 -25.20 50.93
N SER A 898 61.17 -25.20 51.44
CA SER A 898 61.80 -26.34 52.10
C SER A 898 61.88 -27.61 51.26
N GLY A 899 62.22 -27.48 49.98
CA GLY A 899 62.57 -28.61 49.13
C GLY A 899 63.80 -29.35 49.67
N LYS A 900 63.90 -30.65 49.39
CA LYS A 900 65.00 -31.50 49.87
C LYS A 900 65.69 -32.19 48.70
N VAL A 901 67.01 -32.28 48.77
CA VAL A 901 67.86 -33.01 47.81
C VAL A 901 68.80 -33.94 48.54
N THR A 902 68.97 -35.16 48.03
CA THR A 902 69.90 -36.16 48.57
C THR A 902 70.53 -36.98 47.45
N ALA A 903 71.83 -37.24 47.50
CA ALA A 903 72.48 -38.16 46.57
C ALA A 903 72.39 -39.62 47.03
N ARG A 904 72.29 -40.53 46.06
CA ARG A 904 72.30 -41.98 46.28
C ARG A 904 73.73 -42.51 46.47
N PRO A 905 73.92 -43.58 47.27
CA PRO A 905 75.19 -44.32 47.29
C PRO A 905 75.54 -44.86 45.90
N PRO A 906 76.84 -44.91 45.51
CA PRO A 906 78.03 -44.59 46.30
C PRO A 906 78.37 -43.08 46.37
N GLY A 907 77.49 -42.20 45.91
CA GLY A 907 77.74 -40.77 45.74
C GLY A 907 78.17 -40.43 44.31
N GLY A 908 79.09 -39.49 44.15
CA GLY A 908 79.50 -39.03 42.83
C GLY A 908 80.76 -38.19 42.83
N ARG A 909 81.09 -37.63 41.67
CA ARG A 909 82.30 -36.82 41.45
C ARG A 909 81.92 -35.48 40.85
N LEU A 910 82.53 -34.42 41.35
CA LEU A 910 82.36 -33.03 40.96
C LEU A 910 83.72 -32.47 40.55
N ARG A 911 83.81 -31.90 39.35
CA ARG A 911 85.00 -31.23 38.83
C ARG A 911 84.59 -29.86 38.34
N TYR A 912 85.16 -28.81 38.93
CA TYR A 912 84.90 -27.45 38.51
C TYR A 912 86.21 -26.67 38.38
N TYR A 913 86.55 -26.32 37.14
CA TYR A 913 87.77 -25.59 36.79
C TYR A 913 87.46 -24.10 36.61
N GLY A 914 88.33 -23.23 37.13
CA GLY A 914 88.14 -21.79 37.01
C GLY A 914 86.91 -21.26 37.73
N ALA A 915 86.49 -21.92 38.82
CA ALA A 915 85.33 -21.55 39.63
C ALA A 915 85.37 -20.11 40.15
N PHE A 916 86.58 -19.56 40.31
CA PHE A 916 86.85 -18.22 40.82
C PHE A 916 87.97 -17.59 39.99
N SER A 917 87.94 -16.26 39.82
CA SER A 917 88.99 -15.57 39.06
C SER A 917 90.34 -15.61 39.80
N PRO A 918 91.49 -15.56 39.09
CA PRO A 918 92.81 -15.51 39.73
C PRO A 918 92.94 -14.38 40.77
N GLU A 919 92.28 -13.24 40.53
CA GLU A 919 92.24 -12.08 41.44
C GLU A 919 91.48 -12.41 42.74
N MET A 920 90.35 -13.12 42.65
CA MET A 920 89.58 -13.58 43.82
C MET A 920 90.38 -14.58 44.67
N LEU A 921 91.16 -15.45 44.01
CA LEU A 921 91.97 -16.48 44.66
C LEU A 921 93.23 -15.92 45.33
N ALA A 922 93.82 -14.85 44.78
CA ALA A 922 95.04 -14.24 45.30
C ALA A 922 94.87 -13.62 46.70
N GLY A 923 93.66 -13.13 47.02
CA GLY A 923 93.35 -12.46 48.29
C GLY A 923 92.70 -13.33 49.38
N ASN A 924 92.33 -14.59 49.10
CA ASN A 924 91.57 -15.42 50.03
C ASN A 924 92.06 -16.89 50.07
N PRO A 925 92.88 -17.28 51.07
CA PRO A 925 93.41 -18.64 51.21
C PRO A 925 92.33 -19.72 51.37
N GLN A 926 91.20 -19.40 52.02
CA GLN A 926 90.08 -20.35 52.16
C GLN A 926 89.40 -20.61 50.82
N LEU A 927 89.22 -19.55 50.01
CA LEU A 927 88.66 -19.65 48.67
C LEU A 927 89.59 -20.44 47.74
N LYS A 928 90.91 -20.24 47.84
CA LYS A 928 91.91 -21.05 47.11
C LYS A 928 91.87 -22.52 47.49
N MET A 929 91.68 -22.83 48.78
CA MET A 929 91.50 -24.21 49.24
C MET A 929 90.19 -24.82 48.72
N LEU A 930 89.08 -24.07 48.74
CA LEU A 930 87.79 -24.51 48.17
C LEU A 930 87.88 -24.75 46.66
N ALA A 931 88.52 -23.84 45.93
CA ALA A 931 88.75 -23.96 44.49
C ALA A 931 89.54 -25.23 44.17
N GLY A 932 90.67 -25.45 44.85
CA GLY A 932 91.46 -26.69 44.71
C GLY A 932 90.68 -27.93 45.13
N ALA A 933 89.82 -27.84 46.14
CA ALA A 933 88.96 -28.96 46.54
C ALA A 933 88.03 -29.40 45.40
N LEU A 934 87.41 -28.43 44.71
CA LEU A 934 86.40 -28.64 43.66
C LEU A 934 86.98 -29.03 42.30
N GLU A 935 88.28 -28.86 42.05
CA GLU A 935 88.93 -29.30 40.80
C GLU A 935 88.73 -30.81 40.55
N ASP A 936 88.72 -31.60 41.63
CA ASP A 936 88.48 -33.05 41.58
C ASP A 936 87.97 -33.60 42.93
N TYR A 937 86.66 -33.44 43.18
CA TYR A 937 86.01 -33.81 44.42
C TYR A 937 85.10 -35.04 44.26
N SER A 938 85.37 -36.10 45.02
CA SER A 938 84.52 -37.29 45.09
C SER A 938 83.71 -37.29 46.39
N TYR A 939 82.40 -37.09 46.30
CA TYR A 939 81.49 -37.08 47.46
C TYR A 939 80.83 -38.44 47.66
N ARG A 940 80.71 -38.88 48.92
CA ARG A 940 79.94 -40.08 49.29
C ARG A 940 78.49 -39.73 49.61
N THR A 941 78.28 -38.57 50.23
CA THR A 941 76.97 -38.05 50.61
C THR A 941 76.84 -36.61 50.12
N LEU A 942 75.68 -36.28 49.59
CA LEU A 942 75.24 -34.93 49.31
C LEU A 942 73.82 -34.82 49.85
N SER A 943 73.54 -33.79 50.64
CA SER A 943 72.22 -33.48 51.16
C SER A 943 72.01 -31.98 51.19
N GLY A 944 70.80 -31.51 50.94
CA GLY A 944 70.54 -30.07 50.96
C GLY A 944 69.08 -29.69 50.98
N THR A 945 68.86 -28.39 51.06
CA THR A 945 67.54 -27.76 51.00
C THR A 945 67.45 -26.79 49.81
N LEU A 946 66.24 -26.63 49.29
CA LEU A 946 65.91 -25.80 48.13
C LEU A 946 64.77 -24.83 48.48
N GLU A 947 65.00 -23.55 48.24
CA GLU A 947 63.98 -22.50 48.29
C GLU A 947 63.89 -21.87 46.90
N TYR A 948 62.66 -21.61 46.42
CA TYR A 948 62.41 -20.97 45.14
C TYR A 948 61.31 -19.91 45.33
N PRO A 949 61.67 -18.62 45.46
CA PRO A 949 60.69 -17.54 45.58
C PRO A 949 60.09 -17.18 44.20
N PRO A 950 58.98 -16.42 44.17
CA PRO A 950 58.38 -15.92 42.93
C PRO A 950 59.33 -15.09 42.04
N SER A 951 60.42 -14.53 42.59
CA SER A 951 61.43 -13.79 41.79
C SER A 951 62.17 -14.66 40.77
N GLY A 952 62.13 -15.99 40.94
CA GLY A 952 62.86 -16.94 40.12
C GLY A 952 64.28 -17.24 40.63
N ASP A 953 64.76 -16.55 41.67
CA ASP A 953 66.10 -16.71 42.24
C ASP A 953 66.14 -17.92 43.18
N MET A 954 66.38 -19.08 42.62
CA MET A 954 66.52 -20.34 43.36
C MET A 954 67.72 -20.28 44.30
N GLN A 955 67.51 -20.67 45.55
CA GLN A 955 68.54 -20.79 46.57
C GLN A 955 68.63 -22.24 47.03
N MET A 956 69.79 -22.87 46.83
CA MET A 956 70.04 -24.24 47.25
C MET A 956 71.24 -24.31 48.20
N GLN A 957 71.01 -24.89 49.38
CA GLN A 957 72.04 -25.09 50.40
C GLN A 957 72.43 -26.56 50.41
N LEU A 958 73.64 -26.87 49.96
CA LEU A 958 74.16 -28.23 49.85
C LEU A 958 75.25 -28.47 50.90
N LYS A 959 75.23 -29.65 51.49
CA LYS A 959 76.31 -30.21 52.31
C LYS A 959 76.83 -31.48 51.65
N LEU A 960 78.09 -31.44 51.24
CA LEU A 960 78.78 -32.58 50.64
C LEU A 960 79.84 -33.10 51.61
N VAL A 961 79.97 -34.43 51.70
CA VAL A 961 81.03 -35.11 52.46
C VAL A 961 81.75 -36.07 51.54
N GLY A 962 83.05 -35.89 51.40
CA GLY A 962 83.83 -36.50 50.33
C GLY A 962 85.32 -36.29 50.50
N ARG A 963 86.08 -36.56 49.42
CA ARG A 963 87.53 -36.41 49.36
C ARG A 963 87.92 -35.69 48.08
N SER A 964 88.96 -34.86 48.13
CA SER A 964 89.49 -34.18 46.95
C SER A 964 90.83 -34.79 46.55
N ALA A 965 90.96 -35.22 45.29
CA ALA A 965 92.21 -35.77 44.77
C ALA A 965 93.30 -34.68 44.61
N SER A 966 92.89 -33.42 44.43
CA SER A 966 93.76 -32.26 44.26
C SER A 966 94.34 -31.71 45.57
N LEU A 967 93.78 -32.06 46.74
CA LEU A 967 94.26 -31.62 48.06
C LEU A 967 94.90 -32.75 48.88
N ASP A 968 94.11 -33.78 49.21
CA ASP A 968 94.52 -34.88 50.07
C ASP A 968 93.55 -36.07 49.92
N GLN A 969 94.04 -37.18 49.40
CA GLN A 969 93.24 -38.38 49.12
C GLN A 969 92.82 -39.17 50.38
N LYS A 970 93.38 -38.85 51.56
CA LYS A 970 93.18 -39.63 52.80
C LYS A 970 92.25 -38.96 53.82
N ARG A 971 91.95 -37.67 53.68
CA ARG A 971 91.09 -36.93 54.62
C ARG A 971 89.73 -36.61 54.00
N ASP A 972 88.69 -36.82 54.79
CA ASP A 972 87.34 -36.39 54.44
C ASP A 972 87.23 -34.86 54.59
N LEU A 973 86.67 -34.22 53.57
CA LEU A 973 86.39 -32.79 53.52
C LEU A 973 84.87 -32.59 53.46
N VAL A 974 84.36 -31.70 54.32
CA VAL A 974 82.97 -31.26 54.29
C VAL A 974 82.90 -29.92 53.57
N ILE A 975 82.11 -29.86 52.49
CA ILE A 975 81.88 -28.64 51.73
C ILE A 975 80.42 -28.23 51.93
N ASN A 976 80.20 -27.02 52.45
CA ASN A 976 78.88 -26.39 52.46
C ASN A 976 78.83 -25.38 51.30
N LEU A 977 77.91 -25.59 50.36
CA LEU A 977 77.74 -24.74 49.19
C LEU A 977 76.37 -24.08 49.26
N ASN A 978 76.33 -22.76 49.11
CA ASN A 978 75.10 -22.04 48.82
C ASN A 978 75.12 -21.68 47.34
N LEU A 979 74.17 -22.21 46.59
CA LEU A 979 73.99 -21.93 45.18
C LEU A 979 72.80 -21.01 45.00
N GLU A 980 72.99 -19.96 44.22
CA GLU A 980 71.94 -19.02 43.84
C GLU A 980 71.90 -18.96 42.32
N ASN A 981 70.71 -19.14 41.73
CA ASN A 981 70.54 -19.06 40.29
C ASN A 981 69.12 -18.65 39.91
N ASN A 982 68.99 -17.77 38.92
CA ASN A 982 67.70 -17.43 38.36
C ASN A 982 67.25 -18.53 37.37
N ILE A 983 66.31 -19.39 37.79
CA ILE A 983 65.89 -20.56 37.00
C ILE A 983 65.27 -20.16 35.68
N PRO A 984 64.33 -19.19 35.61
CA PRO A 984 63.78 -18.74 34.32
C PRO A 984 64.86 -18.28 33.35
N ALA A 985 65.82 -17.43 33.79
CA ALA A 985 66.90 -16.95 32.94
C ALA A 985 67.84 -18.09 32.49
N MET A 986 68.10 -19.07 33.36
CA MET A 986 68.88 -20.26 33.00
C MET A 986 68.17 -21.09 31.92
N LEU A 987 66.88 -21.38 32.10
CA LEU A 987 66.09 -22.14 31.12
C LEU A 987 66.01 -21.39 29.79
N GLN A 988 65.83 -20.07 29.81
CA GLN A 988 65.87 -19.22 28.61
C GLN A 988 67.24 -19.29 27.91
N SER A 989 68.35 -19.27 28.65
CA SER A 989 69.70 -19.42 28.08
C SER A 989 69.88 -20.79 27.41
N LEU A 990 69.43 -21.87 28.06
CA LEU A 990 69.45 -23.23 27.50
C LEU A 990 68.53 -23.39 26.28
N GLN A 991 67.43 -22.65 26.23
CA GLN A 991 66.53 -22.62 25.09
C GLN A 991 67.12 -21.79 23.94
N ALA A 992 67.78 -20.66 24.22
CA ALA A 992 68.33 -19.77 23.20
C ALA A 992 69.49 -20.40 22.40
N SER A 993 70.21 -21.36 22.98
CA SER A 993 71.23 -22.14 22.25
C SER A 993 70.62 -23.15 21.26
N ARG A 994 69.29 -23.37 21.31
CA ARG A 994 68.54 -24.30 20.47
C ARG A 994 67.59 -23.52 19.58
N ASP A 995 67.77 -23.56 18.27
CA ASP A 995 66.74 -23.03 17.37
C ASP A 995 65.47 -23.89 17.52
N LEU A 996 64.38 -23.27 17.99
CA LEU A 996 63.08 -23.91 18.21
C LEU A 996 62.56 -24.55 16.93
N ALA A 997 62.77 -23.91 15.77
CA ALA A 997 62.34 -24.42 14.49
C ALA A 997 63.10 -25.70 14.12
N ASP A 998 64.43 -25.69 14.23
CA ASP A 998 65.29 -26.85 13.97
C ASP A 998 65.01 -28.00 14.95
N ALA A 999 64.75 -27.68 16.22
CA ALA A 999 64.44 -28.67 17.25
C ALA A 999 63.11 -29.35 16.95
N LEU A 1000 62.08 -28.58 16.59
CA LEU A 1000 60.78 -29.12 16.23
C LEU A 1000 60.84 -29.92 14.92
N GLU A 1001 61.58 -29.45 13.91
CA GLU A 1001 61.76 -30.15 12.63
C GLU A 1001 62.46 -31.49 12.81
N LYS A 1002 63.55 -31.56 13.60
CA LYS A 1002 64.22 -32.82 13.94
C LYS A 1002 63.31 -33.83 14.64
N GLN A 1003 62.40 -33.35 15.48
CA GLN A 1003 61.47 -34.20 16.24
C GLN A 1003 60.27 -34.66 15.39
N LEU A 1004 59.81 -33.82 14.46
CA LEU A 1004 58.70 -34.15 13.57
C LEU A 1004 59.12 -34.96 12.34
N GLY A 1005 60.34 -34.74 11.81
CA GLY A 1005 60.86 -35.40 10.60
C GLY A 1005 61.39 -36.83 10.81
N ASN A 1006 61.53 -37.27 12.06
CA ASN A 1006 61.95 -38.64 12.41
C ASN A 1006 60.76 -39.62 12.61
N GLN A 1007 59.58 -39.31 12.05
CA GLN A 1007 58.37 -40.14 12.15
C GLN A 1007 57.99 -40.88 10.88
#